data_AF-A0A9E6UBG7-F1
#
_entry.id   AF-A0A9E6UBG7-F1
#
_cell.length_a   1.000
_cell.length_b   1.000
_cell.length_c   1.000
_cell.angle_alpha   90.00
_cell.angle_beta   90.00
_cell.angle_gamma   90.00
#
_symmetry.space_group_name_H-M   'P 1'
#
loop_
_entity.id
_entity.type
_entity.pdbx_description
1 polymer ?
#
loop_
_entity_poly.entity_id
_entity_poly.type
_entity_poly.pdbx_seq_one_letter_code
_entity_poly.pdbx_strand_id
1 'polypeptide(L)'
;MIIRSRRSLAVLALLLTTSVGAQEVPAGDWPLYARDAGGQRYVPLEQIDRANVDQLERAWEFRLRPDGGGLVLAGTVPVVVDGVMYLPLGDAVVALEAHTGRELWRHQVTGTTVRRHVAYWPGDGEHGARLFYNGGNEIVAISAETGELVASFGDNGRTPFDVRYSYSPSIFRDVLVIGASTPEVSTGPLGNTRAFSAVTGEMLWSFNTVPQPGEVGHETWLDDGWRNRPGNNMWVWYSTFDEETGLLFMTLGSPAPNYYGGDRPGDNLFGNSVLAVDLQSGEYRWHFQTIHHDLWDWDLPAPPVLVDVTVNGETIPALSQTGKPGLMYILDRRTGEPVHGVEEHLVAAADVPGEWYSPTQPIPTAPAPLSRMWWNPTDVVTVGDTTAEHAAACRALLDSYGGTFFNAGPFTPFFLHEEGDPPRASINLPHNGGSNWGGSAVDPRTGYVFINTTESGSIGWIEARDPDGNYGRGAEGSTQPYDRGSLSGPGAYSSFSASFTAEDGTRVTLPCIRPPWGRLLAVDANSGEIAWASNLGTTPQLGPERANTGSNNTFGGPMVTAGGLVFIGATDDRMFRAFDSASGELVWQEELEYAANTIPMSYLGSDGRQYLAVVAAGSGFGPPLMGPQGPRNNESLIVWALSEESAQVRTPEGALLDTSGDLAYAPGELSEAQLQESNRALYTQDSMNVFRRFPREVTADMVRFYTEALALRSLNPIQLTSTQQMILTGVGSGQVKLSAGQQGDRSYDLSGGVTGGTGIRYLRFTFPDAGVVAERFVAAGLPAPQFVTLADGSQVATLTDPAGLTIEIAILPGASDHSDDGVGVGIAVSDLATSRVFYRDFVGLDEGAASEATHLGVTRHPFRHAETTLWLHEVGPGLPGDTGSSGIQYVVNDAALAAARGDYRGVAVETPLNRLTGFDLTTVWLNDPDGVTNYFAQVGPNSRTARGEN
;
A
#
# COMPACT_ATOMS: atom_id res chain seq x y z
N MET A 1 45.96 14.63 -53.56
CA MET A 1 47.27 14.97 -52.94
C MET A 1 46.93 15.65 -51.62
N ILE A 2 47.15 15.17 -50.41
CA ILE A 2 47.95 14.07 -49.84
C ILE A 2 47.10 13.47 -48.71
N ILE A 3 47.02 12.14 -48.67
CA ILE A 3 46.41 11.33 -47.62
C ILE A 3 47.39 11.29 -46.43
N ARG A 4 46.92 11.58 -45.20
CA ARG A 4 47.60 11.12 -43.98
C ARG A 4 46.58 10.63 -42.95
N SER A 5 46.56 9.31 -42.81
CA SER A 5 45.94 8.54 -41.74
C SER A 5 46.54 8.87 -40.38
N ARG A 6 45.71 9.02 -39.35
CA ARG A 6 46.07 8.67 -37.97
C ARG A 6 44.96 7.79 -37.40
N ARG A 7 45.36 6.59 -37.01
CA ARG A 7 44.57 5.59 -36.30
C ARG A 7 44.30 6.12 -34.89
N SER A 8 43.04 6.26 -34.50
CA SER A 8 42.64 6.42 -33.11
C SER A 8 42.30 5.03 -32.58
N LEU A 9 43.01 4.59 -31.53
CA LEU A 9 42.62 3.45 -30.72
C LEU A 9 41.30 3.83 -30.02
N ALA A 10 40.22 3.12 -30.32
CA ALA A 10 39.02 3.12 -29.50
C ALA A 10 39.31 2.26 -28.27
N VAL A 11 39.46 2.90 -27.11
CA VAL A 11 39.35 2.24 -25.81
C VAL A 11 37.86 2.14 -25.54
N LEU A 12 37.30 0.95 -25.71
CA LEU A 12 35.93 0.63 -25.34
C LEU A 12 35.88 0.58 -23.81
N ALA A 13 35.51 1.70 -23.18
CA ALA A 13 35.14 1.70 -21.77
C ALA A 13 33.79 0.96 -21.68
N LEU A 14 33.83 -0.28 -21.20
CA LEU A 14 32.64 -1.03 -20.81
C LEU A 14 32.07 -0.31 -19.59
N LEU A 15 31.09 0.58 -19.80
CA LEU A 15 30.20 1.05 -18.75
C LEU A 15 29.42 -0.17 -18.28
N LEU A 16 29.87 -0.79 -17.19
CA LEU A 16 29.03 -1.64 -16.37
C LEU A 16 27.94 -0.75 -15.79
N THR A 17 26.86 -0.57 -16.53
CA THR A 17 25.58 -0.14 -15.95
C THR A 17 25.13 -1.28 -15.05
N THR A 18 25.48 -1.19 -13.77
CA THR A 18 24.75 -1.92 -12.73
C THR A 18 23.32 -1.44 -12.83
N SER A 19 22.43 -2.26 -13.38
CA SER A 19 21.00 -2.07 -13.23
C SER A 19 20.71 -2.20 -11.74
N VAL A 20 20.69 -1.05 -11.04
CA VAL A 20 20.04 -0.95 -9.74
C VAL A 20 18.59 -1.25 -10.04
N GLY A 21 18.13 -2.47 -9.69
CA GLY A 21 16.72 -2.81 -9.80
C GLY A 21 15.91 -1.81 -8.98
N ALA A 22 14.72 -1.47 -9.47
CA ALA A 22 13.72 -0.73 -8.70
C ALA A 22 13.61 -1.36 -7.30
N GLN A 23 13.70 -0.54 -6.25
CA GLN A 23 13.59 -1.07 -4.89
C GLN A 23 12.11 -1.29 -4.63
N GLU A 24 11.65 -2.53 -4.79
CA GLU A 24 10.26 -2.89 -4.57
C GLU A 24 9.88 -2.61 -3.11
N VAL A 25 8.91 -1.72 -2.90
CA VAL A 25 8.41 -1.38 -1.56
C VAL A 25 7.73 -2.62 -0.99
N PRO A 26 8.20 -3.15 0.16
CA PRO A 26 7.59 -4.31 0.78
C PRO A 26 6.08 -4.15 0.92
N ALA A 27 5.33 -5.23 0.68
CA ALA A 27 3.86 -5.19 0.69
C ALA A 27 3.28 -4.57 1.98
N GLY A 28 3.95 -4.83 3.10
CA GLY A 28 3.58 -4.36 4.44
C GLY A 28 4.04 -2.94 4.80
N ASP A 29 4.83 -2.27 3.97
CA ASP A 29 5.42 -0.98 4.30
C ASP A 29 4.76 0.20 3.57
N TRP A 30 4.94 1.39 4.15
CA TRP A 30 4.56 2.70 3.62
C TRP A 30 5.70 3.71 3.84
N PRO A 31 6.81 3.62 3.08
CA PRO A 31 8.03 4.39 3.31
C PRO A 31 7.95 5.86 2.85
N LEU A 32 7.01 6.20 1.96
CA LEU A 32 6.86 7.53 1.36
C LEU A 32 5.47 8.11 1.62
N TYR A 33 5.29 9.42 1.41
CA TYR A 33 3.99 10.08 1.58
C TYR A 33 2.86 9.39 0.79
N ALA A 34 3.13 9.03 -0.47
CA ALA A 34 2.21 8.34 -1.37
C ALA A 34 2.52 6.83 -1.51
N ARG A 35 3.08 6.22 -0.45
CA ARG A 35 3.57 4.83 -0.37
C ARG A 35 4.83 4.54 -1.19
N ASP A 36 4.75 4.71 -2.50
CA ASP A 36 5.79 4.32 -3.46
C ASP A 36 6.22 5.50 -4.35
N ALA A 37 7.32 5.32 -5.08
CA ALA A 37 7.89 6.36 -5.92
C ALA A 37 6.96 6.79 -7.06
N GLY A 38 6.15 5.87 -7.57
CA GLY A 38 5.14 6.14 -8.60
C GLY A 38 3.88 6.84 -8.06
N GLY A 39 3.78 7.04 -6.75
CA GLY A 39 2.64 7.67 -6.09
C GLY A 39 1.34 6.87 -6.21
N GLN A 40 1.41 5.56 -6.47
CA GLN A 40 0.23 4.76 -6.84
C GLN A 40 -0.75 4.61 -5.67
N ARG A 41 -0.24 4.61 -4.42
CA ARG A 41 -1.02 4.34 -3.20
C ARG A 41 -1.81 3.03 -3.31
N TYR A 42 -1.22 2.09 -4.04
CA TYR A 42 -1.70 0.75 -4.16
C TYR A 42 -1.08 -0.09 -3.07
N VAL A 43 -1.92 -0.76 -2.27
CA VAL A 43 -1.46 -1.66 -1.22
C VAL A 43 -1.69 -3.09 -1.68
N PRO A 44 -0.63 -3.89 -1.90
CA PRO A 44 -0.74 -5.27 -2.38
C PRO A 44 -1.20 -6.26 -1.30
N LEU A 45 -1.81 -5.79 -0.21
CA LEU A 45 -2.35 -6.60 0.88
C LEU A 45 -3.85 -6.87 0.66
N GLU A 46 -4.28 -8.07 1.02
CA GLU A 46 -5.63 -8.58 0.79
C GLU A 46 -6.28 -9.20 2.03
N GLN A 47 -5.69 -9.07 3.23
CA GLN A 47 -6.34 -9.56 4.45
C GLN A 47 -7.64 -8.80 4.73
N ILE A 48 -7.68 -7.50 4.45
CA ILE A 48 -8.88 -6.67 4.45
C ILE A 48 -9.43 -6.62 3.02
N ASP A 49 -10.59 -7.22 2.82
CA ASP A 49 -11.24 -7.35 1.52
C ASP A 49 -12.75 -7.08 1.59
N ARG A 50 -13.42 -7.22 0.45
CA ARG A 50 -14.86 -6.97 0.31
C ARG A 50 -15.74 -7.88 1.17
N ALA A 51 -15.26 -9.06 1.54
CA ALA A 51 -16.02 -10.04 2.31
C ALA A 51 -15.93 -9.80 3.82
N ASN A 52 -14.95 -9.02 4.28
CA ASN A 52 -14.68 -8.84 5.72
C ASN A 52 -14.45 -7.39 6.18
N VAL A 53 -14.47 -6.39 5.29
CA VAL A 53 -14.30 -4.97 5.66
C VAL A 53 -15.32 -4.49 6.70
N ASP A 54 -16.50 -5.11 6.75
CA ASP A 54 -17.54 -4.83 7.74
C ASP A 54 -17.19 -5.33 9.16
N GLN A 55 -16.12 -6.11 9.30
CA GLN A 55 -15.60 -6.65 10.57
C GLN A 55 -14.39 -5.87 11.11
N LEU A 56 -14.04 -4.74 10.48
CA LEU A 56 -12.98 -3.87 11.00
C LEU A 56 -13.31 -3.33 12.38
N GLU A 57 -12.36 -3.44 13.30
CA GLU A 57 -12.44 -2.86 14.65
C GLU A 57 -11.30 -1.88 14.86
N ARG A 58 -11.53 -0.85 15.69
CA ARG A 58 -10.45 0.06 16.11
C ARG A 58 -9.43 -0.73 16.92
N ALA A 59 -8.26 -0.96 16.35
CA ALA A 59 -7.17 -1.68 16.99
C ALA A 59 -6.49 -0.83 18.06
N TRP A 60 -6.15 0.42 17.71
CA TRP A 60 -5.58 1.39 18.64
C TRP A 60 -5.78 2.82 18.10
N GLU A 61 -5.57 3.80 18.98
CA GLU A 61 -5.66 5.23 18.67
C GLU A 61 -4.51 5.98 19.34
N PHE A 62 -3.88 6.91 18.62
CA PHE A 62 -2.84 7.80 19.17
C PHE A 62 -3.31 9.26 19.11
N ARG A 63 -3.42 9.91 20.26
CA ARG A 63 -3.87 11.31 20.37
C ARG A 63 -2.72 12.26 20.03
N LEU A 64 -2.94 13.13 19.06
CA LEU A 64 -1.89 14.00 18.50
C LEU A 64 -1.61 15.21 19.39
N ARG A 65 -2.69 15.83 19.92
CA ARG A 65 -2.65 17.01 20.81
C ARG A 65 -1.63 18.10 20.39
N PRO A 66 -1.64 18.58 19.14
CA PRO A 66 -0.69 19.59 18.70
C PRO A 66 -0.89 20.91 19.48
N ASP A 67 0.21 21.50 19.95
CA ASP A 67 0.19 22.86 20.48
C ASP A 67 -0.27 23.83 19.37
N GLY A 68 -1.39 24.52 19.61
CA GLY A 68 -2.04 25.39 18.61
C GLY A 68 -3.22 24.76 17.85
N GLY A 69 -3.55 23.49 18.10
CA GLY A 69 -4.75 22.81 17.61
C GLY A 69 -4.56 22.02 16.30
N GLY A 70 -5.55 21.17 15.96
CA GLY A 70 -5.49 20.19 14.87
C GLY A 70 -5.09 20.68 13.49
N LEU A 71 -5.30 21.96 13.19
CA LEU A 71 -5.02 22.59 11.89
C LEU A 71 -3.57 22.44 11.44
N VAL A 72 -2.64 22.36 12.40
CA VAL A 72 -1.21 22.15 12.12
C VAL A 72 -0.98 20.81 11.42
N LEU A 73 -1.84 19.81 11.67
CA LEU A 73 -1.71 18.41 11.24
C LEU A 73 -2.65 17.99 10.11
N ALA A 74 -3.36 18.94 9.48
CA ALA A 74 -4.11 18.64 8.27
C ALA A 74 -3.17 18.15 7.15
N GLY A 75 -3.56 17.08 6.46
CA GLY A 75 -2.74 16.42 5.43
C GLY A 75 -1.61 15.56 5.96
N THR A 76 -1.59 15.25 7.27
CA THR A 76 -0.55 14.38 7.85
C THR A 76 -0.69 12.92 7.46
N VAL A 77 0.37 12.35 6.92
CA VAL A 77 0.52 10.92 6.59
C VAL A 77 1.77 10.41 7.30
N PRO A 78 1.66 9.41 8.20
CA PRO A 78 2.82 8.75 8.79
C PRO A 78 3.65 8.00 7.75
N VAL A 79 4.88 7.67 8.12
CA VAL A 79 5.70 6.68 7.39
C VAL A 79 5.75 5.41 8.23
N VAL A 80 5.56 4.24 7.63
CA VAL A 80 5.71 2.93 8.31
C VAL A 80 6.74 2.10 7.57
N VAL A 81 7.79 1.68 8.27
CA VAL A 81 8.86 0.82 7.74
C VAL A 81 9.26 -0.16 8.84
N ASP A 82 9.36 -1.44 8.51
CA ASP A 82 9.82 -2.49 9.42
C ASP A 82 9.09 -2.49 10.79
N GLY A 83 7.75 -2.29 10.75
CA GLY A 83 6.91 -2.29 11.95
C GLY A 83 7.06 -1.05 12.85
N VAL A 84 7.80 -0.02 12.42
CA VAL A 84 7.92 1.28 13.11
C VAL A 84 7.21 2.37 12.32
N MET A 85 6.37 3.13 13.01
CA MET A 85 5.65 4.27 12.46
C MET A 85 6.28 5.60 12.90
N TYR A 86 6.64 6.45 11.95
CA TYR A 86 7.15 7.79 12.19
C TYR A 86 6.08 8.84 11.89
N LEU A 87 5.75 9.65 12.91
CA LEU A 87 4.59 10.53 12.88
C LEU A 87 4.98 11.95 13.34
N PRO A 88 4.79 12.98 12.50
CA PRO A 88 4.91 14.36 12.94
C PRO A 88 3.67 14.81 13.73
N LEU A 89 3.92 15.50 14.85
CA LEU A 89 2.91 16.03 15.77
C LEU A 89 2.84 17.57 15.76
N GLY A 90 3.61 18.23 14.90
CA GLY A 90 3.69 19.69 14.87
C GLY A 90 4.91 20.14 15.67
N ASP A 91 4.84 20.04 16.98
CA ASP A 91 5.92 20.41 17.90
C ASP A 91 6.92 19.26 18.16
N ALA A 92 6.69 18.08 17.58
CA ALA A 92 7.56 16.93 17.71
C ALA A 92 7.48 16.00 16.50
N VAL A 93 8.45 15.10 16.40
CA VAL A 93 8.38 13.86 15.61
C VAL A 93 8.45 12.70 16.59
N VAL A 94 7.59 11.70 16.44
CA VAL A 94 7.61 10.49 17.28
C VAL A 94 7.81 9.25 16.43
N ALA A 95 8.47 8.24 16.98
CA ALA A 95 8.39 6.88 16.49
C ALA A 95 7.46 6.07 17.39
N LEU A 96 6.58 5.30 16.78
CA LEU A 96 5.63 4.41 17.43
C LEU A 96 5.89 2.98 16.94
N GLU A 97 5.69 2.00 17.81
CA GLU A 97 5.49 0.63 17.40
C GLU A 97 4.17 0.52 16.62
N ALA A 98 4.23 0.14 15.34
CA ALA A 98 3.10 0.28 14.43
C ALA A 98 1.91 -0.62 14.81
N HIS A 99 2.14 -1.78 15.44
CA HIS A 99 1.05 -2.69 15.82
C HIS A 99 0.33 -2.28 17.13
N THR A 100 0.97 -1.51 18.03
CA THR A 100 0.40 -1.14 19.34
C THR A 100 0.15 0.36 19.53
N GLY A 101 0.79 1.21 18.73
CA GLY A 101 0.85 2.66 18.93
C GLY A 101 1.75 3.08 20.10
N ARG A 102 2.54 2.18 20.70
CA ARG A 102 3.45 2.49 21.81
C ARG A 102 4.59 3.39 21.32
N GLU A 103 4.75 4.54 21.97
CA GLU A 103 5.86 5.46 21.67
C GLU A 103 7.21 4.81 21.99
N LEU A 104 8.10 4.80 21.01
CA LEU A 104 9.48 4.31 21.10
C LEU A 104 10.42 5.45 21.50
N TRP A 105 10.31 6.58 20.80
CA TRP A 105 11.06 7.80 21.07
C TRP A 105 10.31 9.03 20.60
N ARG A 106 10.74 10.20 21.09
CA ARG A 106 10.20 11.52 20.73
C ARG A 106 11.32 12.52 20.53
N HIS A 107 11.34 13.15 19.35
CA HIS A 107 12.20 14.28 19.02
C HIS A 107 11.40 15.58 19.12
N GLN A 108 11.75 16.43 20.10
CA GLN A 108 11.07 17.71 20.30
C GLN A 108 11.56 18.76 19.30
N VAL A 109 10.63 19.48 18.69
CA VAL A 109 10.88 20.57 17.75
C VAL A 109 10.51 21.90 18.41
N THR A 110 11.42 22.88 18.31
CA THR A 110 11.25 24.20 18.93
C THR A 110 11.40 25.30 17.89
N GLY A 111 10.61 26.39 18.03
CA GLY A 111 10.68 27.56 17.15
C GLY A 111 10.03 27.41 15.77
N THR A 112 9.52 26.21 15.43
CA THR A 112 8.86 25.89 14.16
C THR A 112 7.88 24.72 14.36
N THR A 113 7.17 24.33 13.30
CA THR A 113 6.25 23.18 13.29
C THR A 113 6.55 22.21 12.16
N VAL A 114 6.62 20.91 12.47
CA VAL A 114 6.70 19.84 11.47
C VAL A 114 5.30 19.43 11.06
N ARG A 115 5.00 19.60 9.77
CA ARG A 115 3.66 19.38 9.23
C ARG A 115 3.72 18.32 8.12
N ARG A 116 2.60 17.60 7.97
CA ARG A 116 2.29 16.67 6.88
C ARG A 116 3.07 15.36 6.85
N HIS A 117 4.41 15.39 6.81
CA HIS A 117 5.18 14.16 6.81
C HIS A 117 6.63 14.38 7.24
N VAL A 118 7.30 13.26 7.47
CA VAL A 118 8.76 13.16 7.51
C VAL A 118 9.20 12.28 6.33
N ALA A 119 10.33 12.59 5.72
CA ALA A 119 10.89 11.75 4.66
C ALA A 119 11.84 10.72 5.27
N TYR A 120 11.67 9.45 4.93
CA TYR A 120 12.52 8.35 5.40
C TYR A 120 13.57 7.97 4.35
N TRP A 121 14.81 7.84 4.79
CA TRP A 121 15.90 7.27 4.01
C TRP A 121 16.42 6.03 4.70
N PRO A 122 16.50 4.88 4.01
CA PRO A 122 16.93 3.61 4.63
C PRO A 122 18.42 3.60 5.01
N GLY A 123 19.23 4.48 4.46
CA GLY A 123 20.69 4.44 4.58
C GLY A 123 21.38 3.81 3.38
N ASP A 124 22.71 3.75 3.42
CA ASP A 124 23.57 3.23 2.35
C ASP A 124 24.57 2.16 2.84
N GLY A 125 24.39 1.68 4.08
CA GLY A 125 25.29 0.71 4.74
C GLY A 125 26.48 1.35 5.46
N GLU A 126 26.89 2.57 5.08
CA GLU A 126 27.86 3.37 5.85
C GLU A 126 27.15 4.31 6.82
N HIS A 127 25.98 4.81 6.40
CA HIS A 127 25.10 5.66 7.16
C HIS A 127 23.81 4.91 7.50
N GLY A 128 23.42 4.97 8.77
CA GLY A 128 22.14 4.42 9.22
C GLY A 128 20.93 5.21 8.70
N ALA A 129 19.75 4.64 8.89
CA ALA A 129 18.48 5.23 8.45
C ALA A 129 18.22 6.61 9.08
N ARG A 130 17.62 7.51 8.29
CA ARG A 130 17.39 8.90 8.67
C ARG A 130 15.96 9.32 8.37
N LEU A 131 15.48 10.29 9.14
CA LEU A 131 14.27 11.04 8.88
C LEU A 131 14.62 12.49 8.59
N PHE A 132 13.95 13.09 7.61
CA PHE A 132 14.11 14.49 7.25
C PHE A 132 12.81 15.24 7.43
N TYR A 133 12.92 16.44 7.99
CA TYR A 133 11.81 17.37 8.09
C TYR A 133 12.26 18.80 7.86
N ASN A 134 11.30 19.68 7.59
CA ASN A 134 11.58 21.10 7.41
C ASN A 134 11.48 21.86 8.74
N GLY A 135 12.60 22.49 9.14
CA GLY A 135 12.73 23.30 10.35
C GLY A 135 12.26 24.76 10.21
N GLY A 136 11.55 25.10 9.15
CA GLY A 136 11.14 26.46 8.79
C GLY A 136 12.00 27.02 7.65
N ASN A 137 13.30 27.19 7.91
CA ASN A 137 14.27 27.70 6.92
C ASN A 137 15.46 26.75 6.67
N GLU A 138 15.27 25.47 6.96
CA GLU A 138 16.32 24.45 6.88
C GLU A 138 15.72 23.05 6.73
N ILE A 139 16.49 22.13 6.14
CA ILE A 139 16.23 20.69 6.25
C ILE A 139 16.96 20.19 7.49
N VAL A 140 16.24 19.49 8.36
CA VAL A 140 16.80 18.85 9.55
C VAL A 140 16.81 17.34 9.36
N ALA A 141 17.93 16.70 9.70
CA ALA A 141 18.08 15.25 9.67
C ALA A 141 18.17 14.69 11.10
N ILE A 142 17.35 13.69 11.40
CA ILE A 142 17.40 12.91 12.64
C ILE A 142 17.55 11.42 12.36
N SER A 143 18.12 10.66 13.29
CA SER A 143 18.20 9.21 13.22
C SER A 143 16.80 8.61 13.31
N ALA A 144 16.48 7.66 12.42
CA ALA A 144 15.22 6.94 12.52
C ALA A 144 15.17 6.02 13.76
N GLU A 145 16.34 5.52 14.19
CA GLU A 145 16.44 4.61 15.34
C GLU A 145 16.26 5.35 16.68
N THR A 146 16.86 6.54 16.82
CA THR A 146 16.97 7.22 18.13
C THR A 146 16.25 8.56 18.21
N GLY A 147 15.89 9.15 17.07
CA GLY A 147 15.35 10.51 17.00
C GLY A 147 16.39 11.62 17.21
N GLU A 148 17.67 11.28 17.44
CA GLU A 148 18.74 12.27 17.66
C GLU A 148 19.18 12.93 16.34
N LEU A 149 19.69 14.17 16.41
CA LEU A 149 20.24 14.87 15.23
C LEU A 149 21.42 14.09 14.61
N VAL A 150 21.40 13.99 13.28
CA VAL A 150 22.50 13.37 12.53
C VAL A 150 23.60 14.39 12.32
N ALA A 151 24.58 14.43 13.24
CA ALA A 151 25.63 15.45 13.25
C ALA A 151 26.46 15.56 11.95
N SER A 152 26.53 14.49 11.14
CA SER A 152 27.24 14.48 9.86
C SER A 152 26.48 15.08 8.69
N PHE A 153 25.18 15.39 8.84
CA PHE A 153 24.38 16.01 7.80
C PHE A 153 24.43 17.54 7.90
N GLY A 154 24.82 18.22 6.81
CA GLY A 154 24.92 19.68 6.76
C GLY A 154 25.81 20.25 7.87
N ASP A 155 25.35 21.34 8.50
CA ASP A 155 25.94 21.92 9.71
C ASP A 155 25.27 21.33 10.96
N ASN A 156 25.84 20.24 11.48
CA ASN A 156 25.40 19.58 12.72
C ASN A 156 23.91 19.15 12.69
N GLY A 157 23.51 18.45 11.63
CA GLY A 157 22.16 17.91 11.40
C GLY A 157 21.24 18.83 10.61
N ARG A 158 21.75 19.94 10.06
CA ARG A 158 20.93 21.03 9.49
C ARG A 158 21.50 21.58 8.20
N THR A 159 20.63 21.78 7.21
CA THR A 159 20.96 22.41 5.92
C THR A 159 20.07 23.62 5.71
N PRO A 160 20.56 24.86 5.94
CA PRO A 160 19.75 26.06 5.80
C PRO A 160 19.51 26.43 4.32
N PHE A 161 18.44 27.18 4.09
CA PHE A 161 18.14 27.78 2.79
C PHE A 161 17.71 29.26 2.93
N ASP A 162 17.86 30.03 1.85
CA ASP A 162 17.67 31.49 1.78
C ASP A 162 16.25 31.94 1.42
N VAL A 163 15.43 31.03 0.87
CA VAL A 163 14.03 31.25 0.48
C VAL A 163 13.14 30.37 1.33
N ARG A 164 11.89 30.78 1.61
CA ARG A 164 10.98 29.96 2.40
C ARG A 164 10.53 28.71 1.63
N TYR A 165 10.85 27.53 2.15
CA TYR A 165 10.24 26.25 1.79
C TYR A 165 9.40 25.81 2.99
N SER A 166 8.11 25.51 2.82
CA SER A 166 7.21 25.35 3.97
C SER A 166 7.10 23.93 4.53
N TYR A 167 7.58 22.92 3.79
CA TYR A 167 7.29 21.50 4.09
C TYR A 167 8.50 20.60 3.91
N SER A 168 8.43 19.39 4.48
CA SER A 168 9.47 18.37 4.39
C SER A 168 9.75 17.99 2.93
N PRO A 169 10.99 17.61 2.58
CA PRO A 169 11.33 17.20 1.22
C PRO A 169 10.66 15.88 0.83
N SER A 170 10.56 15.63 -0.47
CA SER A 170 10.47 14.27 -1.00
C SER A 170 11.85 13.64 -1.02
N ILE A 171 11.92 12.32 -1.00
CA ILE A 171 13.19 11.61 -1.14
C ILE A 171 13.05 10.46 -2.13
N PHE A 172 14.00 10.38 -3.05
CA PHE A 172 14.15 9.26 -3.97
C PHE A 172 15.63 8.90 -4.03
N ARG A 173 15.95 7.63 -3.81
CA ARG A 173 17.33 7.16 -3.61
C ARG A 173 18.00 7.98 -2.48
N ASP A 174 19.06 8.71 -2.79
CA ASP A 174 19.81 9.59 -1.90
C ASP A 174 19.59 11.08 -2.20
N VAL A 175 18.53 11.44 -2.93
CA VAL A 175 18.22 12.82 -3.35
C VAL A 175 16.97 13.33 -2.66
N LEU A 176 17.13 14.38 -1.86
CA LEU A 176 16.05 15.16 -1.25
C LEU A 176 15.59 16.25 -2.21
N VAL A 177 14.30 16.32 -2.52
CA VAL A 177 13.72 17.33 -3.42
C VAL A 177 12.73 18.20 -2.65
N ILE A 178 12.82 19.51 -2.78
CA ILE A 178 11.98 20.46 -2.04
C ILE A 178 11.55 21.64 -2.92
N GLY A 179 10.26 22.02 -2.80
CA GLY A 179 9.67 23.11 -3.58
C GLY A 179 9.26 24.31 -2.72
N ALA A 180 9.39 25.51 -3.30
CA ALA A 180 9.32 26.77 -2.56
C ALA A 180 7.88 27.21 -2.24
N SER A 181 7.74 28.09 -1.25
CA SER A 181 6.49 28.83 -1.00
C SER A 181 6.70 30.31 -1.30
N THR A 182 6.02 30.80 -2.34
CA THR A 182 6.15 32.18 -2.81
C THR A 182 4.90 33.02 -2.46
N PRO A 183 5.03 34.36 -2.40
CA PRO A 183 3.88 35.25 -2.31
C PRO A 183 3.16 35.38 -3.67
N GLU A 184 1.89 35.76 -3.63
CA GLU A 184 1.01 35.97 -4.80
C GLU A 184 1.03 37.45 -5.25
N VAL A 185 2.23 37.96 -5.53
CA VAL A 185 2.47 39.38 -5.88
C VAL A 185 3.21 39.51 -7.22
N SER A 186 3.23 40.71 -7.81
CA SER A 186 3.90 40.96 -9.09
C SER A 186 5.42 40.78 -9.07
N THR A 187 6.04 40.96 -7.90
CA THR A 187 7.51 40.93 -7.75
C THR A 187 7.87 40.39 -6.38
N GLY A 188 8.73 39.38 -6.32
CA GLY A 188 9.02 38.65 -5.10
C GLY A 188 10.14 37.61 -5.24
N PRO A 189 10.35 36.78 -4.21
CA PRO A 189 11.34 35.70 -4.25
C PRO A 189 10.94 34.63 -5.28
N LEU A 190 11.95 34.05 -5.94
CA LEU A 190 11.75 33.03 -6.98
C LEU A 190 11.28 31.70 -6.39
N GLY A 191 10.41 31.00 -7.13
CA GLY A 191 9.78 29.74 -6.75
C GLY A 191 10.59 28.47 -7.04
N ASN A 192 11.91 28.58 -7.21
CA ASN A 192 12.75 27.49 -7.72
C ASN A 192 12.69 26.21 -6.87
N THR A 193 12.55 25.07 -7.52
CA THR A 193 12.74 23.76 -6.90
C THR A 193 14.23 23.49 -6.69
N ARG A 194 14.57 22.82 -5.59
CA ARG A 194 15.95 22.48 -5.24
C ARG A 194 16.07 21.03 -4.84
N ALA A 195 17.26 20.47 -5.05
CA ALA A 195 17.62 19.16 -4.56
C ALA A 195 18.90 19.16 -3.73
N PHE A 196 18.97 18.25 -2.77
CA PHE A 196 20.07 18.09 -1.81
C PHE A 196 20.42 16.62 -1.63
N SER A 197 21.67 16.32 -1.29
CA SER A 197 22.06 14.97 -0.89
C SER A 197 21.45 14.60 0.46
N ALA A 198 20.80 13.44 0.56
CA ALA A 198 20.35 12.86 1.82
C ALA A 198 21.52 12.46 2.74
N VAL A 199 22.69 12.20 2.14
CA VAL A 199 23.91 11.80 2.85
C VAL A 199 24.59 13.01 3.50
N THR A 200 24.86 14.06 2.72
CA THR A 200 25.69 15.19 3.19
C THR A 200 24.92 16.46 3.48
N GLY A 201 23.71 16.61 2.93
CA GLY A 201 22.96 17.88 2.97
C GLY A 201 23.44 18.91 1.94
N GLU A 202 24.41 18.60 1.08
CA GLU A 202 24.87 19.53 0.05
C GLU A 202 23.82 19.71 -1.05
N MET A 203 23.63 20.93 -1.53
CA MET A 203 22.75 21.22 -2.67
C MET A 203 23.34 20.60 -3.94
N LEU A 204 22.53 19.79 -4.62
CA LEU A 204 22.90 19.12 -5.87
C LEU A 204 22.58 20.01 -7.07
N TRP A 205 21.36 20.57 -7.11
CA TRP A 205 20.89 21.43 -8.19
C TRP A 205 19.74 22.33 -7.75
N SER A 206 19.48 23.38 -8.54
CA SER A 206 18.29 24.22 -8.45
C SER A 206 17.73 24.44 -9.86
N PHE A 207 16.42 24.25 -10.01
CA PHE A 207 15.71 24.43 -11.28
C PHE A 207 14.96 25.78 -11.29
N ASN A 208 15.19 26.59 -12.33
CA ASN A 208 14.47 27.85 -12.56
C ASN A 208 13.06 27.58 -13.09
N THR A 209 12.05 27.67 -12.24
CA THR A 209 10.64 27.41 -12.65
C THR A 209 10.01 28.58 -13.41
N VAL A 210 10.60 29.77 -13.26
CA VAL A 210 10.45 30.90 -14.19
C VAL A 210 11.74 30.97 -15.02
N PRO A 211 11.71 30.55 -16.30
CA PRO A 211 12.90 30.46 -17.14
C PRO A 211 13.59 31.81 -17.34
N GLN A 212 14.91 31.80 -17.18
CA GLN A 212 15.80 32.92 -17.42
C GLN A 212 16.17 33.03 -18.91
N PRO A 213 16.69 34.18 -19.38
CA PRO A 213 17.10 34.34 -20.78
C PRO A 213 18.05 33.23 -21.25
N GLY A 214 17.64 32.49 -22.28
CA GLY A 214 18.39 31.37 -22.86
C GLY A 214 17.96 29.99 -22.36
N GLU A 215 17.06 29.92 -21.38
CA GLU A 215 16.44 28.67 -20.91
C GLU A 215 15.16 28.35 -21.71
N VAL A 216 14.79 27.07 -21.75
CA VAL A 216 13.56 26.60 -22.43
C VAL A 216 12.33 27.24 -21.78
N GLY A 217 11.39 27.72 -22.59
CA GLY A 217 10.13 28.32 -22.15
C GLY A 217 10.22 29.82 -21.87
N HIS A 218 11.43 30.41 -21.84
CA HIS A 218 11.61 31.85 -21.64
C HIS A 218 10.88 32.69 -22.70
N GLU A 219 10.82 32.20 -23.94
CA GLU A 219 10.13 32.84 -25.05
C GLU A 219 8.63 33.06 -24.84
N THR A 220 8.03 32.36 -23.87
CA THR A 220 6.61 32.50 -23.51
C THR A 220 6.36 33.60 -22.46
N TRP A 221 7.41 34.23 -21.95
CA TRP A 221 7.33 35.43 -21.11
C TRP A 221 7.58 36.65 -21.96
N LEU A 222 6.50 37.29 -22.38
CA LEU A 222 6.59 38.50 -23.17
C LEU A 222 7.00 39.68 -22.28
N ASP A 223 7.59 40.69 -22.92
CA ASP A 223 8.17 41.86 -22.27
C ASP A 223 9.15 41.45 -21.14
N ASP A 224 9.02 42.04 -19.95
CA ASP A 224 9.86 41.75 -18.79
C ASP A 224 9.09 40.97 -17.70
N GLY A 225 8.01 40.27 -18.07
CA GLY A 225 7.11 39.59 -17.13
C GLY A 225 7.76 38.54 -16.23
N TRP A 226 8.89 37.96 -16.65
CA TRP A 226 9.66 36.96 -15.91
C TRP A 226 10.53 37.54 -14.79
N ARG A 227 10.86 38.85 -14.83
CA ARG A 227 11.87 39.42 -13.93
C ARG A 227 11.38 39.45 -12.49
N ASN A 228 12.14 38.84 -11.58
CA ASN A 228 11.84 38.79 -10.14
C ASN A 228 10.42 38.29 -9.85
N ARG A 229 9.93 37.35 -10.66
CA ARG A 229 8.56 36.84 -10.63
C ARG A 229 8.44 35.70 -9.60
N PRO A 230 7.54 35.81 -8.61
CA PRO A 230 7.15 34.67 -7.77
C PRO A 230 6.07 33.82 -8.49
N GLY A 231 5.62 32.74 -7.85
CA GLY A 231 4.74 31.74 -8.46
C GLY A 231 5.54 30.68 -9.21
N ASN A 232 4.86 29.92 -10.07
CA ASN A 232 5.40 28.72 -10.74
C ASN A 232 6.11 27.76 -9.77
N ASN A 233 5.71 27.75 -8.51
CA ASN A 233 6.40 27.02 -7.47
C ASN A 233 5.76 25.64 -7.27
N MET A 234 6.60 24.66 -6.91
CA MET A 234 6.13 23.36 -6.46
C MET A 234 5.78 23.44 -4.96
N TRP A 235 4.58 23.92 -4.64
CA TRP A 235 4.19 24.15 -3.23
C TRP A 235 3.74 22.88 -2.50
N VAL A 236 3.52 21.81 -3.26
CA VAL A 236 3.19 20.47 -2.76
C VAL A 236 4.44 19.82 -2.19
N TRP A 237 4.28 19.11 -1.08
CA TRP A 237 5.37 18.58 -0.25
C TRP A 237 5.82 17.17 -0.64
N TYR A 238 5.15 16.56 -1.62
CA TYR A 238 5.50 15.27 -2.18
C TYR A 238 5.61 15.38 -3.71
N SER A 239 6.29 14.44 -4.34
CA SER A 239 6.50 14.37 -5.80
C SER A 239 6.40 12.93 -6.27
N THR A 240 6.48 12.72 -7.59
CA THR A 240 6.44 11.40 -8.23
C THR A 240 7.73 11.16 -8.98
N PHE A 241 8.26 9.94 -8.92
CA PHE A 241 9.51 9.54 -9.52
C PHE A 241 9.34 8.20 -10.25
N ASP A 242 9.83 8.14 -11.49
CA ASP A 242 9.94 6.90 -12.24
C ASP A 242 11.36 6.34 -12.09
N GLU A 243 11.48 5.26 -11.32
CA GLU A 243 12.77 4.63 -11.03
C GLU A 243 13.46 4.08 -12.27
N GLU A 244 12.69 3.63 -13.27
CA GLU A 244 13.21 3.02 -14.49
C GLU A 244 13.89 4.06 -15.37
N THR A 245 13.24 5.22 -15.54
CA THR A 245 13.74 6.29 -16.41
C THR A 245 14.62 7.30 -15.69
N GLY A 246 14.59 7.33 -14.36
CA GLY A 246 15.29 8.32 -13.55
C GLY A 246 14.64 9.71 -13.60
N LEU A 247 13.37 9.79 -14.00
CA LEU A 247 12.63 11.03 -14.17
C LEU A 247 11.85 11.39 -12.90
N LEU A 248 12.08 12.60 -12.40
CA LEU A 248 11.27 13.26 -11.39
C LEU A 248 10.21 14.12 -12.07
N PHE A 249 8.96 13.97 -11.67
CA PHE A 249 7.84 14.78 -12.14
C PHE A 249 7.52 15.88 -11.12
N MET A 250 7.78 17.12 -11.50
CA MET A 250 7.42 18.32 -10.74
C MET A 250 6.07 18.86 -11.23
N THR A 251 5.17 19.17 -10.32
CA THR A 251 3.90 19.84 -10.63
C THR A 251 3.96 21.28 -10.15
N LEU A 252 3.83 22.21 -11.09
CA LEU A 252 4.03 23.63 -10.82
C LEU A 252 2.70 24.38 -10.74
N GLY A 253 2.62 25.28 -9.76
CA GLY A 253 1.47 26.17 -9.58
C GLY A 253 1.38 27.26 -10.64
N SER A 254 0.42 28.15 -10.43
CA SER A 254 0.17 29.31 -11.27
C SER A 254 1.28 30.38 -11.18
N PRO A 255 1.49 31.17 -12.25
CA PRO A 255 2.34 32.35 -12.18
C PRO A 255 1.66 33.46 -11.37
N ALA A 256 2.39 34.09 -10.45
CA ALA A 256 1.85 35.17 -9.64
C ALA A 256 1.75 36.49 -10.43
N PRO A 257 0.76 37.35 -10.14
CA PRO A 257 -0.36 37.11 -9.24
C PRO A 257 -1.53 36.41 -9.95
N ASN A 258 -2.44 35.85 -9.15
CA ASN A 258 -3.40 34.86 -9.61
C ASN A 258 -4.53 35.41 -10.50
N TYR A 259 -5.04 36.61 -10.22
CA TYR A 259 -6.29 37.11 -10.83
C TYR A 259 -6.13 38.31 -11.77
N TYR A 260 -4.89 38.74 -12.03
CA TYR A 260 -4.60 39.74 -13.04
C TYR A 260 -3.24 39.45 -13.68
N GLY A 261 -3.23 39.26 -15.00
CA GLY A 261 -2.05 38.85 -15.77
C GLY A 261 -1.43 39.93 -16.66
N GLY A 262 -1.86 41.19 -16.55
CA GLY A 262 -1.45 42.25 -17.48
C GLY A 262 0.03 42.64 -17.43
N ASP A 263 0.74 42.32 -16.34
CA ASP A 263 2.18 42.55 -16.19
C ASP A 263 3.04 41.31 -16.55
N ARG A 264 2.41 40.24 -17.02
CA ARG A 264 3.06 38.98 -17.43
C ARG A 264 2.46 38.39 -18.71
N PRO A 265 2.36 39.14 -19.83
CA PRO A 265 1.78 38.62 -21.05
C PRO A 265 2.50 37.36 -21.59
N GLY A 266 1.74 36.47 -22.23
CA GLY A 266 2.22 35.20 -22.79
C GLY A 266 1.89 33.97 -21.93
N ASP A 267 2.23 32.77 -22.42
CA ASP A 267 1.79 31.50 -21.80
C ASP A 267 2.42 31.22 -20.44
N ASN A 268 3.50 31.93 -20.08
CA ASN A 268 4.15 31.90 -18.76
C ASN A 268 4.72 30.54 -18.33
N LEU A 269 5.38 29.80 -19.23
CA LEU A 269 6.00 28.52 -18.89
C LEU A 269 7.01 28.66 -17.74
N PHE A 270 7.10 27.75 -16.78
CA PHE A 270 6.42 26.46 -16.71
C PHE A 270 5.18 26.49 -15.77
N GLY A 271 4.44 27.59 -15.74
CA GLY A 271 3.22 27.70 -14.92
C GLY A 271 2.20 26.63 -15.28
N ASN A 272 1.49 26.09 -14.29
CA ASN A 272 0.45 25.08 -14.44
C ASN A 272 0.89 23.88 -15.30
N SER A 273 2.15 23.44 -15.12
CA SER A 273 2.76 22.38 -15.91
C SER A 273 3.15 21.15 -15.08
N VAL A 274 3.09 19.98 -15.71
CA VAL A 274 3.88 18.82 -15.31
C VAL A 274 5.23 18.94 -16.01
N LEU A 275 6.31 18.90 -15.25
CA LEU A 275 7.66 19.08 -15.75
C LEU A 275 8.52 17.89 -15.33
N ALA A 276 9.08 17.18 -16.30
CA ALA A 276 10.01 16.09 -16.06
C ALA A 276 11.46 16.58 -16.09
N VAL A 277 12.21 16.26 -15.04
CA VAL A 277 13.65 16.50 -14.93
C VAL A 277 14.38 15.24 -14.51
N ASP A 278 15.66 15.17 -14.84
CA ASP A 278 16.56 14.15 -14.29
C ASP A 278 16.73 14.35 -12.78
N LEU A 279 16.50 13.30 -11.97
CA LEU A 279 16.56 13.41 -10.50
C LEU A 279 17.95 13.87 -10.00
N GLN A 280 19.03 13.38 -10.61
CA GLN A 280 20.38 13.60 -10.09
C GLN A 280 20.94 14.98 -10.46
N SER A 281 20.64 15.44 -11.67
CA SER A 281 21.24 16.65 -12.25
C SER A 281 20.29 17.84 -12.34
N GLY A 282 18.97 17.61 -12.26
CA GLY A 282 17.96 18.63 -12.53
C GLY A 282 17.85 19.00 -14.02
N GLU A 283 18.46 18.22 -14.92
CA GLU A 283 18.40 18.48 -16.37
C GLU A 283 16.96 18.37 -16.88
N TYR A 284 16.52 19.40 -17.62
CA TYR A 284 15.22 19.42 -18.31
C TYR A 284 15.07 18.26 -19.29
N ARG A 285 13.90 17.61 -19.30
CA ARG A 285 13.57 16.54 -20.25
C ARG A 285 12.39 16.89 -21.13
N TRP A 286 11.22 17.10 -20.52
CA TRP A 286 9.99 17.48 -21.20
C TRP A 286 9.05 18.18 -20.22
N HIS A 287 8.07 18.91 -20.75
CA HIS A 287 6.96 19.44 -19.95
C HIS A 287 5.64 19.31 -20.71
N PHE A 288 4.55 19.32 -19.98
CA PHE A 288 3.19 19.47 -20.51
C PHE A 288 2.48 20.57 -19.72
N GLN A 289 2.15 21.67 -20.38
CA GLN A 289 1.42 22.79 -19.79
C GLN A 289 -0.08 22.53 -19.87
N THR A 290 -0.75 22.54 -18.73
CA THR A 290 -2.19 22.23 -18.63
C THR A 290 -3.08 23.47 -18.72
N ILE A 291 -2.50 24.67 -18.54
CA ILE A 291 -3.18 25.96 -18.63
C ILE A 291 -2.20 26.98 -19.21
N HIS A 292 -2.57 27.62 -20.31
CA HIS A 292 -1.86 28.77 -20.86
C HIS A 292 -2.30 30.05 -20.12
N HIS A 293 -1.34 30.80 -19.56
CA HIS A 293 -1.59 32.07 -18.87
C HIS A 293 -2.74 32.03 -17.85
N ASP A 294 -2.49 31.40 -16.71
CA ASP A 294 -3.50 31.27 -15.65
C ASP A 294 -3.99 32.64 -15.13
N LEU A 295 -5.30 32.75 -14.89
CA LEU A 295 -5.99 33.92 -14.33
C LEU A 295 -6.95 33.52 -13.19
N TRP A 296 -6.78 32.32 -12.62
CA TRP A 296 -7.81 31.69 -11.79
C TRP A 296 -7.31 31.10 -10.47
N ASP A 297 -6.00 31.05 -10.23
CA ASP A 297 -5.38 30.24 -9.16
C ASP A 297 -5.64 28.73 -9.39
N TRP A 298 -5.51 28.28 -10.63
CA TRP A 298 -5.76 26.88 -11.00
C TRP A 298 -4.50 26.02 -11.03
N ASP A 299 -3.75 26.05 -9.92
CA ASP A 299 -2.57 25.21 -9.72
C ASP A 299 -2.76 23.73 -10.08
N LEU A 300 -1.63 23.03 -10.24
CA LEU A 300 -1.52 21.58 -10.23
C LEU A 300 -1.04 21.06 -8.86
N PRO A 301 -1.94 20.91 -7.86
CA PRO A 301 -1.55 20.70 -6.47
C PRO A 301 -1.29 19.25 -6.07
N ALA A 302 -1.50 18.27 -6.95
CA ALA A 302 -1.10 16.90 -6.67
C ALA A 302 -0.16 16.40 -7.78
N PRO A 303 0.99 15.80 -7.44
CA PRO A 303 1.81 15.03 -8.36
C PRO A 303 0.99 13.98 -9.12
N PRO A 304 1.44 13.60 -10.34
CA PRO A 304 0.75 12.58 -11.10
C PRO A 304 0.96 11.19 -10.48
N VAL A 305 0.09 10.25 -10.81
CA VAL A 305 0.25 8.83 -10.45
C VAL A 305 0.74 8.04 -11.67
N LEU A 306 1.72 7.15 -11.48
CA LEU A 306 2.23 6.30 -12.56
C LEU A 306 1.29 5.10 -12.81
N VAL A 307 0.97 4.88 -14.07
CA VAL A 307 0.08 3.81 -14.52
C VAL A 307 0.53 3.32 -15.89
N ASP A 308 0.62 2.02 -16.07
CA ASP A 308 0.86 1.45 -17.39
C ASP A 308 -0.49 1.29 -18.10
N VAL A 309 -0.57 1.76 -19.33
CA VAL A 309 -1.82 1.92 -20.08
C VAL A 309 -1.75 1.11 -21.36
N THR A 310 -2.73 0.22 -21.57
CA THR A 310 -2.78 -0.61 -22.79
C THR A 310 -3.77 -0.05 -23.79
N VAL A 311 -3.27 0.50 -24.90
CA VAL A 311 -4.08 1.07 -25.98
C VAL A 311 -3.78 0.31 -27.27
N ASN A 312 -4.80 -0.20 -27.94
CA ASN A 312 -4.67 -0.97 -29.19
C ASN A 312 -3.70 -2.17 -29.11
N GLY A 313 -3.52 -2.75 -27.90
CA GLY A 313 -2.61 -3.87 -27.65
C GLY A 313 -1.16 -3.47 -27.38
N GLU A 314 -0.83 -2.18 -27.35
CA GLU A 314 0.46 -1.65 -26.95
C GLU A 314 0.39 -1.12 -25.51
N THR A 315 1.32 -1.54 -24.66
CA THR A 315 1.45 -1.02 -23.30
C THR A 315 2.36 0.20 -23.30
N ILE A 316 1.81 1.32 -22.87
CA ILE A 316 2.47 2.62 -22.78
C ILE A 316 2.73 2.90 -21.30
N PRO A 317 3.98 3.15 -20.88
CA PRO A 317 4.27 3.63 -19.54
C PRO A 317 3.74 5.06 -19.42
N ALA A 318 2.66 5.24 -18.66
CA ALA A 318 1.96 6.51 -18.58
C ALA A 318 1.97 7.08 -17.17
N LEU A 319 1.48 8.31 -17.08
CA LEU A 319 1.13 8.98 -15.84
C LEU A 319 -0.25 9.63 -15.99
N SER A 320 -0.97 9.75 -14.89
CA SER A 320 -2.24 10.47 -14.81
C SER A 320 -2.09 11.70 -13.94
N GLN A 321 -2.24 12.88 -14.54
CA GLN A 321 -2.22 14.17 -13.86
C GLN A 321 -3.64 14.73 -13.75
N THR A 322 -4.00 15.25 -12.58
CA THR A 322 -5.23 16.04 -12.40
C THR A 322 -4.95 17.43 -11.85
N GLY A 323 -5.83 18.39 -12.11
CA GLY A 323 -5.68 19.77 -11.64
C GLY A 323 -6.94 20.32 -10.99
N LYS A 324 -6.80 21.52 -10.38
CA LYS A 324 -7.94 22.28 -9.84
C LYS A 324 -9.10 22.43 -10.85
N PRO A 325 -8.89 22.60 -12.18
CA PRO A 325 -10.01 22.71 -13.12
C PRO A 325 -10.92 21.47 -13.20
N GLY A 326 -10.54 20.31 -12.64
CA GLY A 326 -11.32 19.07 -12.76
C GLY A 326 -11.13 18.36 -14.11
N LEU A 327 -9.98 18.59 -14.76
CA LEU A 327 -9.53 17.88 -15.96
C LEU A 327 -8.44 16.86 -15.59
N MET A 328 -8.38 15.77 -16.35
CA MET A 328 -7.37 14.71 -16.20
C MET A 328 -6.60 14.54 -17.52
N TYR A 329 -5.29 14.52 -17.43
CA TYR A 329 -4.37 14.31 -18.55
C TYR A 329 -3.64 12.99 -18.34
N ILE A 330 -3.81 12.05 -19.26
CA ILE A 330 -3.05 10.79 -19.30
C ILE A 330 -1.97 10.94 -20.35
N LEU A 331 -0.71 10.96 -19.91
CA LEU A 331 0.46 11.28 -20.72
C LEU A 331 1.45 10.11 -20.70
N ASP A 332 2.15 9.85 -21.81
CA ASP A 332 3.32 8.97 -21.81
C ASP A 332 4.38 9.59 -20.89
N ARG A 333 4.77 8.87 -19.82
CA ARG A 333 5.64 9.45 -18.78
C ARG A 333 7.07 9.70 -19.26
N ARG A 334 7.46 9.18 -20.42
CA ARG A 334 8.79 9.37 -21.01
C ARG A 334 8.86 10.62 -21.88
N THR A 335 7.75 11.05 -22.46
CA THR A 335 7.72 12.12 -23.48
C THR A 335 6.80 13.29 -23.15
N GLY A 336 5.81 13.08 -22.28
CA GLY A 336 4.74 14.06 -22.01
C GLY A 336 3.65 14.09 -23.07
N GLU A 337 3.68 13.20 -24.07
CA GLU A 337 2.67 13.16 -25.13
C GLU A 337 1.34 12.59 -24.62
N PRO A 338 0.18 13.17 -24.96
CA PRO A 338 -1.12 12.63 -24.56
C PRO A 338 -1.42 11.26 -25.14
N VAL A 339 -1.83 10.32 -24.29
CA VAL A 339 -2.18 8.95 -24.70
C VAL A 339 -3.51 8.89 -25.44
N HIS A 340 -4.54 9.58 -24.93
CA HIS A 340 -5.88 9.59 -25.52
C HIS A 340 -6.20 10.83 -26.37
N GLY A 341 -5.28 11.80 -26.38
CA GLY A 341 -5.41 13.06 -27.11
C GLY A 341 -5.73 14.28 -26.25
N VAL A 342 -5.32 15.44 -26.73
CA VAL A 342 -5.63 16.78 -26.20
C VAL A 342 -5.86 17.69 -27.39
N GLU A 343 -6.85 18.57 -27.29
CA GLU A 343 -7.19 19.55 -28.31
C GLU A 343 -7.10 20.98 -27.77
N GLU A 344 -6.61 21.90 -28.60
CA GLU A 344 -6.65 23.34 -28.31
C GLU A 344 -8.05 23.89 -28.57
N HIS A 345 -8.72 24.36 -27.52
CA HIS A 345 -10.07 24.93 -27.60
C HIS A 345 -10.01 26.45 -27.44
N LEU A 346 -10.71 27.18 -28.31
CA LEU A 346 -10.86 28.64 -28.16
C LEU A 346 -11.56 28.98 -26.84
N VAL A 347 -11.00 29.93 -26.10
CA VAL A 347 -11.57 30.41 -24.84
C VAL A 347 -11.97 31.87 -24.91
N ALA A 348 -12.84 32.29 -24.00
CA ALA A 348 -13.35 33.66 -23.98
C ALA A 348 -12.30 34.64 -23.42
N ALA A 349 -12.32 35.87 -23.93
CA ALA A 349 -11.60 37.01 -23.36
C ALA A 349 -12.58 37.96 -22.66
N ALA A 350 -12.08 38.74 -21.70
CA ALA A 350 -12.85 39.78 -21.01
C ALA A 350 -12.36 41.20 -21.38
N ASP A 351 -12.81 42.20 -20.62
CA ASP A 351 -12.65 43.63 -20.88
C ASP A 351 -11.75 44.34 -19.86
N VAL A 352 -10.92 43.60 -19.12
CA VAL A 352 -10.01 44.18 -18.11
C VAL A 352 -8.83 44.91 -18.79
N PRO A 353 -8.58 46.20 -18.49
CA PRO A 353 -7.54 46.97 -19.14
C PRO A 353 -6.13 46.37 -18.95
N GLY A 354 -5.47 46.13 -20.07
CA GLY A 354 -4.10 45.62 -20.13
C GLY A 354 -3.96 44.14 -19.78
N GLU A 355 -5.03 43.44 -19.40
CA GLU A 355 -4.98 41.99 -19.17
C GLU A 355 -4.73 41.24 -20.48
N TRP A 356 -3.89 40.21 -20.39
CA TRP A 356 -3.61 39.32 -21.52
C TRP A 356 -4.51 38.09 -21.39
N TYR A 357 -5.08 37.62 -22.51
CA TYR A 357 -5.91 36.42 -22.54
C TYR A 357 -5.34 35.44 -23.54
N SER A 358 -5.15 34.19 -23.11
CA SER A 358 -4.77 33.12 -24.03
C SER A 358 -5.87 32.92 -25.08
N PRO A 359 -5.55 32.78 -26.38
CA PRO A 359 -6.54 32.46 -27.39
C PRO A 359 -7.17 31.07 -27.21
N THR A 360 -6.38 30.10 -26.73
CA THR A 360 -6.79 28.71 -26.56
C THR A 360 -6.34 28.12 -25.23
N GLN A 361 -6.93 26.98 -24.87
CA GLN A 361 -6.50 26.14 -23.75
C GLN A 361 -6.47 24.67 -24.19
N PRO A 362 -5.54 23.87 -23.64
CA PRO A 362 -5.49 22.44 -23.89
C PRO A 362 -6.62 21.74 -23.13
N ILE A 363 -7.45 20.97 -23.85
CA ILE A 363 -8.57 20.20 -23.27
C ILE A 363 -8.37 18.71 -23.61
N PRO A 364 -8.38 17.80 -22.62
CA PRO A 364 -8.28 16.37 -22.89
C PRO A 364 -9.53 15.87 -23.64
N THR A 365 -9.33 15.03 -24.64
CA THR A 365 -10.43 14.36 -25.36
C THR A 365 -11.00 13.19 -24.57
N ALA A 366 -10.13 12.48 -23.85
CA ALA A 366 -10.50 11.53 -22.81
C ALA A 366 -9.44 11.56 -21.69
N PRO A 367 -9.85 11.48 -20.41
CA PRO A 367 -11.23 11.36 -19.95
C PRO A 367 -12.09 12.61 -20.15
N ALA A 368 -13.41 12.40 -20.17
CA ALA A 368 -14.35 13.51 -20.05
C ALA A 368 -14.10 14.29 -18.75
N PRO A 369 -14.48 15.59 -18.67
CA PRO A 369 -14.28 16.38 -17.47
C PRO A 369 -14.83 15.70 -16.20
N LEU A 370 -14.05 15.71 -15.12
CA LEU A 370 -14.37 15.00 -13.87
C LEU A 370 -15.38 15.75 -12.99
N SER A 371 -15.69 16.99 -13.36
CA SER A 371 -16.61 17.88 -12.65
C SER A 371 -17.43 18.67 -13.66
N ARG A 372 -18.52 19.28 -13.20
CA ARG A 372 -19.28 20.25 -13.98
C ARG A 372 -18.40 21.44 -14.39
N MET A 373 -18.40 21.74 -15.69
CA MET A 373 -17.65 22.87 -16.26
C MET A 373 -18.54 24.01 -16.75
N TRP A 374 -19.84 23.76 -16.86
CA TRP A 374 -20.81 24.67 -17.46
C TRP A 374 -21.89 25.07 -16.45
N TRP A 375 -22.31 26.33 -16.53
CA TRP A 375 -23.37 26.89 -15.69
C TRP A 375 -24.60 27.28 -16.52
N ASN A 376 -25.77 26.91 -16.01
CA ASN A 376 -27.06 27.43 -16.44
C ASN A 376 -27.84 27.95 -15.20
N PRO A 377 -28.62 29.04 -15.30
CA PRO A 377 -29.50 29.48 -14.21
C PRO A 377 -30.45 28.39 -13.67
N THR A 378 -30.80 27.36 -14.47
CA THR A 378 -31.60 26.22 -13.99
C THR A 378 -30.82 25.25 -13.10
N ASP A 379 -29.51 25.39 -13.01
CA ASP A 379 -28.64 24.59 -12.14
C ASP A 379 -28.64 25.11 -10.69
N VAL A 380 -29.40 26.17 -10.39
CA VAL A 380 -29.65 26.59 -9.01
C VAL A 380 -30.45 25.53 -8.25
N VAL A 381 -30.10 25.31 -6.99
CA VAL A 381 -30.81 24.39 -6.09
C VAL A 381 -32.31 24.65 -6.04
N THR A 382 -33.08 23.57 -6.04
CA THR A 382 -34.53 23.58 -5.85
C THR A 382 -34.92 23.03 -4.47
N VAL A 383 -36.19 23.21 -4.10
CA VAL A 383 -36.77 22.65 -2.87
C VAL A 383 -36.67 21.11 -2.85
N GLY A 384 -36.71 20.47 -4.02
CA GLY A 384 -36.59 19.02 -4.14
C GLY A 384 -35.16 18.52 -3.94
N ASP A 385 -34.15 19.36 -4.17
CA ASP A 385 -32.75 18.99 -3.98
C ASP A 385 -32.30 19.16 -2.53
N THR A 386 -32.84 20.15 -1.81
CA THR A 386 -32.39 20.52 -0.45
C THR A 386 -33.56 20.91 0.48
N THR A 387 -33.68 22.17 0.89
CA THR A 387 -34.78 22.71 1.71
C THR A 387 -35.38 23.96 1.07
N ALA A 388 -36.55 24.39 1.53
CA ALA A 388 -37.17 25.61 1.03
C ALA A 388 -36.36 26.86 1.40
N GLU A 389 -35.80 26.88 2.61
CA GLU A 389 -34.97 27.94 3.15
C GLU A 389 -33.67 28.08 2.35
N HIS A 390 -32.98 26.97 2.09
CA HIS A 390 -31.76 26.97 1.30
C HIS A 390 -32.02 27.38 -0.16
N ALA A 391 -33.04 26.81 -0.80
CA ALA A 391 -33.41 27.17 -2.17
C ALA A 391 -33.82 28.64 -2.30
N ALA A 392 -34.50 29.20 -1.30
CA ALA A 392 -34.83 30.63 -1.27
C ALA A 392 -33.58 31.51 -1.08
N ALA A 393 -32.67 31.13 -0.17
CA ALA A 393 -31.43 31.86 0.06
C ALA A 393 -30.53 31.88 -1.19
N CYS A 394 -30.43 30.76 -1.90
CA CYS A 394 -29.66 30.66 -3.14
C CYS A 394 -30.25 31.46 -4.30
N ARG A 395 -31.59 31.48 -4.43
CA ARG A 395 -32.25 32.36 -5.41
C ARG A 395 -32.02 33.83 -5.08
N ALA A 396 -32.14 34.21 -3.81
CA ALA A 396 -31.86 35.59 -3.39
C ALA A 396 -30.41 36.01 -3.68
N LEU A 397 -29.45 35.10 -3.47
CA LEU A 397 -28.06 35.33 -3.85
C LEU A 397 -27.92 35.50 -5.37
N LEU A 398 -28.50 34.61 -6.18
CA LEU A 398 -28.46 34.72 -7.64
C LEU A 398 -29.11 36.03 -8.14
N ASP A 399 -30.26 36.41 -7.58
CA ASP A 399 -30.97 37.65 -7.89
C ASP A 399 -30.13 38.89 -7.53
N SER A 400 -29.35 38.83 -6.46
CA SER A 400 -28.43 39.93 -6.09
C SER A 400 -27.33 40.16 -7.14
N TYR A 401 -26.99 39.13 -7.92
CA TYR A 401 -26.09 39.21 -9.07
C TYR A 401 -26.81 39.44 -10.41
N GLY A 402 -28.10 39.83 -10.39
CA GLY A 402 -28.86 40.10 -11.61
C GLY A 402 -29.52 38.86 -12.24
N GLY A 403 -29.59 37.74 -11.52
CA GLY A 403 -30.34 36.54 -11.92
C GLY A 403 -29.56 35.54 -12.79
N THR A 404 -28.30 35.83 -13.13
CA THR A 404 -27.42 34.92 -13.89
C THR A 404 -25.95 35.27 -13.68
N PHE A 405 -25.07 34.35 -14.08
CA PHE A 405 -23.63 34.57 -14.19
C PHE A 405 -23.19 34.36 -15.65
N PHE A 406 -22.10 34.99 -16.05
CA PHE A 406 -21.42 34.62 -17.30
C PHE A 406 -20.60 33.34 -17.08
N ASN A 407 -20.70 32.40 -18.02
CA ASN A 407 -19.88 31.20 -18.06
C ASN A 407 -19.65 30.79 -19.52
N ALA A 408 -18.39 30.52 -19.85
CA ALA A 408 -17.93 30.07 -21.16
C ALA A 408 -17.13 28.77 -21.04
N GLY A 409 -17.49 27.92 -20.08
CA GLY A 409 -16.76 26.70 -19.75
C GLY A 409 -15.77 26.88 -18.60
N PRO A 410 -14.76 25.99 -18.48
CA PRO A 410 -13.85 26.01 -17.33
C PRO A 410 -13.08 27.34 -17.26
N PHE A 411 -12.42 27.73 -18.35
CA PHE A 411 -11.58 28.93 -18.42
C PHE A 411 -12.39 30.21 -18.67
N THR A 412 -13.47 30.40 -17.90
CA THR A 412 -14.31 31.60 -17.96
C THR A 412 -13.53 32.79 -17.38
N PRO A 413 -13.31 33.88 -18.14
CA PRO A 413 -12.64 35.07 -17.61
C PRO A 413 -13.58 35.87 -16.69
N PHE A 414 -13.01 36.67 -15.81
CA PHE A 414 -13.73 37.66 -15.00
C PHE A 414 -13.76 39.01 -15.72
N PHE A 415 -14.93 39.65 -15.78
CA PHE A 415 -15.10 40.96 -16.43
C PHE A 415 -14.78 42.10 -15.48
N LEU A 416 -14.44 43.27 -16.03
CA LEU A 416 -14.29 44.48 -15.25
C LEU A 416 -15.66 44.91 -14.68
N HIS A 417 -15.67 45.28 -13.41
CA HIS A 417 -16.77 45.95 -12.73
C HIS A 417 -16.31 47.31 -12.22
N GLU A 418 -17.06 48.36 -12.58
CA GLU A 418 -16.88 49.70 -12.02
C GLU A 418 -17.86 49.94 -10.89
N GLU A 419 -17.42 50.68 -9.86
CA GLU A 419 -18.27 51.00 -8.71
C GLU A 419 -19.57 51.69 -9.17
N GLY A 420 -20.71 51.09 -8.84
CA GLY A 420 -22.03 51.60 -9.17
C GLY A 420 -22.68 50.98 -10.42
N ASP A 421 -21.95 50.16 -11.18
CA ASP A 421 -22.53 49.37 -12.26
C ASP A 421 -23.48 48.29 -11.71
N PRO A 422 -24.48 47.84 -12.49
CA PRO A 422 -25.19 46.61 -12.16
C PRO A 422 -24.20 45.44 -12.12
N PRO A 423 -24.35 44.49 -11.18
CA PRO A 423 -23.47 43.33 -11.10
C PRO A 423 -23.42 42.55 -12.42
N ARG A 424 -22.21 42.40 -12.98
CA ARG A 424 -21.91 41.56 -14.13
C ARG A 424 -20.86 40.54 -13.70
N ALA A 425 -21.30 39.49 -13.01
CA ALA A 425 -20.40 38.48 -12.46
C ALA A 425 -20.20 37.28 -13.39
N SER A 426 -18.99 36.74 -13.36
CA SER A 426 -18.66 35.43 -13.93
C SER A 426 -18.81 34.33 -12.87
N ILE A 427 -18.98 33.09 -13.34
CA ILE A 427 -18.87 31.88 -12.52
C ILE A 427 -17.88 30.89 -13.14
N ASN A 428 -16.90 30.45 -12.34
CA ASN A 428 -16.04 29.31 -12.64
C ASN A 428 -16.48 28.09 -11.84
N LEU A 429 -16.43 26.93 -12.48
CA LEU A 429 -16.77 25.63 -11.89
C LEU A 429 -15.62 24.67 -12.21
N PRO A 430 -15.12 23.92 -11.21
CA PRO A 430 -15.41 24.00 -9.77
C PRO A 430 -14.71 25.21 -9.09
N HIS A 431 -15.11 25.58 -7.86
CA HIS A 431 -14.67 26.80 -7.15
C HIS A 431 -13.14 26.91 -6.93
N ASN A 432 -12.63 26.58 -5.75
CA ASN A 432 -11.19 26.55 -5.44
C ASN A 432 -10.53 25.26 -5.96
N GLY A 433 -11.10 24.66 -7.00
CA GLY A 433 -10.69 23.42 -7.61
C GLY A 433 -11.56 22.21 -7.30
N GLY A 434 -11.61 21.26 -8.24
CA GLY A 434 -12.32 19.99 -8.14
C GLY A 434 -11.45 18.94 -7.47
N SER A 435 -10.28 18.68 -8.07
CA SER A 435 -9.18 17.91 -7.46
C SER A 435 -8.17 18.87 -6.84
N ASN A 436 -7.71 18.59 -5.62
CA ASN A 436 -6.71 19.39 -4.91
C ASN A 436 -5.53 18.52 -4.49
N TRP A 437 -4.74 18.93 -3.49
CA TRP A 437 -3.50 18.29 -3.04
C TRP A 437 -3.59 16.82 -2.60
N GLY A 438 -4.81 16.31 -2.49
CA GLY A 438 -5.10 14.93 -2.13
C GLY A 438 -4.68 13.95 -3.21
N GLY A 439 -4.72 14.35 -4.48
CA GLY A 439 -4.28 13.51 -5.60
C GLY A 439 -5.09 12.23 -5.79
N SER A 440 -4.60 11.38 -6.70
CA SER A 440 -5.24 10.14 -7.13
C SER A 440 -4.58 8.90 -6.50
N ALA A 441 -5.20 7.75 -6.68
CA ALA A 441 -4.60 6.43 -6.46
C ALA A 441 -4.85 5.54 -7.69
N VAL A 442 -4.04 4.52 -7.90
CA VAL A 442 -4.13 3.61 -9.06
C VAL A 442 -4.17 2.16 -8.61
N ASP A 443 -5.03 1.34 -9.21
CA ASP A 443 -4.85 -0.12 -9.19
C ASP A 443 -4.08 -0.52 -10.46
N PRO A 444 -2.77 -0.84 -10.37
CA PRO A 444 -1.95 -1.14 -11.53
C PRO A 444 -2.35 -2.44 -12.24
N ARG A 445 -3.16 -3.30 -11.59
CA ARG A 445 -3.65 -4.55 -12.20
C ARG A 445 -4.78 -4.31 -13.19
N THR A 446 -5.57 -3.27 -12.97
CA THR A 446 -6.75 -2.94 -13.79
C THR A 446 -6.56 -1.69 -14.64
N GLY A 447 -5.64 -0.81 -14.26
CA GLY A 447 -5.47 0.52 -14.86
C GLY A 447 -6.50 1.54 -14.38
N TYR A 448 -7.25 1.24 -13.31
CA TYR A 448 -8.21 2.19 -12.75
C TYR A 448 -7.49 3.26 -11.92
N VAL A 449 -7.80 4.52 -12.21
CA VAL A 449 -7.36 5.70 -11.47
C VAL A 449 -8.54 6.21 -10.64
N PHE A 450 -8.38 6.23 -9.32
CA PHE A 450 -9.39 6.70 -8.37
C PHE A 450 -9.11 8.14 -7.96
N ILE A 451 -10.15 8.99 -7.99
CA ILE A 451 -10.02 10.40 -7.63
C ILE A 451 -11.31 10.99 -7.07
N ASN A 452 -11.19 11.85 -6.06
CA ASN A 452 -12.30 12.65 -5.56
C ASN A 452 -12.36 14.04 -6.23
N THR A 453 -13.58 14.53 -6.45
CA THR A 453 -13.81 15.90 -6.96
C THR A 453 -14.87 16.65 -6.17
N THR A 454 -14.70 17.96 -6.06
CA THR A 454 -15.69 18.90 -5.52
C THR A 454 -16.42 19.65 -6.63
N GLU A 455 -17.72 19.86 -6.46
CA GLU A 455 -18.51 20.79 -7.26
C GLU A 455 -19.02 21.96 -6.39
N SER A 456 -18.54 23.16 -6.71
CA SER A 456 -19.05 24.44 -6.19
C SER A 456 -18.70 25.56 -7.16
N GLY A 457 -19.32 26.74 -7.04
CA GLY A 457 -19.08 27.88 -7.95
C GLY A 457 -18.18 28.95 -7.33
N SER A 458 -17.16 29.37 -8.07
CA SER A 458 -16.40 30.59 -7.82
C SER A 458 -17.08 31.75 -8.53
N ILE A 459 -17.54 32.79 -7.83
CA ILE A 459 -18.26 33.91 -8.44
C ILE A 459 -17.56 35.24 -8.18
N GLY A 460 -17.75 36.21 -9.08
CA GLY A 460 -17.23 37.57 -8.91
C GLY A 460 -16.90 38.25 -10.24
N TRP A 461 -16.02 39.24 -10.16
CA TRP A 461 -15.53 40.07 -11.25
C TRP A 461 -14.11 40.56 -10.92
N ILE A 462 -13.50 41.28 -11.86
CA ILE A 462 -12.30 42.09 -11.61
C ILE A 462 -12.73 43.53 -11.33
N GLU A 463 -12.12 44.16 -10.34
CA GLU A 463 -12.35 45.57 -10.01
C GLU A 463 -11.01 46.29 -9.78
N ALA A 464 -11.05 47.62 -9.75
CA ALA A 464 -9.87 48.40 -9.36
C ALA A 464 -9.46 48.01 -7.93
N ARG A 465 -8.18 47.71 -7.73
CA ARG A 465 -7.69 47.28 -6.43
C ARG A 465 -7.88 48.38 -5.39
N ASP A 466 -8.53 48.05 -4.28
CA ASP A 466 -8.55 48.86 -3.07
C ASP A 466 -7.21 48.70 -2.32
N PRO A 467 -6.39 49.75 -2.14
CA PRO A 467 -5.14 49.67 -1.39
C PRO A 467 -5.32 49.22 0.06
N ASP A 468 -6.49 49.44 0.65
CA ASP A 468 -6.84 49.03 2.02
C ASP A 468 -7.61 47.68 2.03
N GLY A 469 -7.89 47.11 0.85
CA GLY A 469 -8.63 45.87 0.66
C GLY A 469 -7.82 44.62 1.01
N ASN A 470 -8.49 43.60 1.55
CA ASN A 470 -7.90 42.29 1.81
C ASN A 470 -8.25 41.31 0.69
N TYR A 471 -7.29 41.03 -0.18
CA TYR A 471 -7.48 40.15 -1.35
C TYR A 471 -7.11 38.68 -1.10
N GLY A 472 -6.78 38.32 0.14
CA GLY A 472 -6.44 36.95 0.52
C GLY A 472 -4.95 36.76 0.80
N ARG A 473 -4.60 35.53 1.20
CA ARG A 473 -3.24 35.17 1.61
C ARG A 473 -2.28 35.28 0.44
N GLY A 474 -1.11 35.84 0.69
CA GLY A 474 -0.04 35.94 -0.30
C GLY A 474 -0.14 37.18 -1.17
N ALA A 475 -1.28 37.88 -1.18
CA ALA A 475 -1.47 39.13 -1.93
C ALA A 475 -1.09 40.37 -1.11
N GLU A 476 -0.62 40.20 0.14
CA GLU A 476 -0.19 41.32 0.98
C GLU A 476 0.97 42.09 0.32
N GLY A 477 0.79 43.40 0.11
CA GLY A 477 1.78 44.24 -0.57
C GLY A 477 1.75 44.17 -2.10
N SER A 478 0.80 43.45 -2.70
CA SER A 478 0.56 43.48 -4.15
C SER A 478 0.25 44.91 -4.62
N THR A 479 0.87 45.30 -5.73
CA THR A 479 0.70 46.62 -6.37
C THR A 479 -0.09 46.56 -7.66
N GLN A 480 -0.81 45.45 -7.91
CA GLN A 480 -1.60 45.32 -9.13
C GLN A 480 -2.71 46.37 -9.19
N PRO A 481 -3.00 46.92 -10.39
CA PRO A 481 -4.05 47.93 -10.56
C PRO A 481 -5.46 47.34 -10.41
N TYR A 482 -5.60 46.04 -10.67
CA TYR A 482 -6.85 45.31 -10.63
C TYR A 482 -6.69 44.01 -9.84
N ASP A 483 -7.76 43.57 -9.21
CA ASP A 483 -7.82 42.28 -8.52
C ASP A 483 -9.29 41.81 -8.42
N ARG A 484 -9.50 40.57 -7.97
CA ARG A 484 -10.80 39.95 -7.91
C ARG A 484 -11.66 40.52 -6.77
N GLY A 485 -12.92 40.81 -7.08
CA GLY A 485 -13.94 41.28 -6.15
C GLY A 485 -15.29 40.57 -6.34
N SER A 486 -16.20 40.82 -5.41
CA SER A 486 -17.59 40.36 -5.48
C SER A 486 -18.50 41.21 -4.58
N LEU A 487 -19.80 40.87 -4.51
CA LEU A 487 -20.71 41.49 -3.53
C LEU A 487 -20.33 41.22 -2.07
N SER A 488 -19.48 40.23 -1.81
CA SER A 488 -18.97 39.93 -0.45
C SER A 488 -17.73 40.75 -0.08
N GLY A 489 -17.21 41.56 -1.02
CA GLY A 489 -16.00 42.37 -0.85
C GLY A 489 -14.83 41.88 -1.71
N PRO A 490 -13.64 42.49 -1.51
CA PRO A 490 -12.42 42.12 -2.24
C PRO A 490 -11.97 40.69 -1.90
N GLY A 491 -11.39 40.00 -2.87
CA GLY A 491 -10.67 38.73 -2.69
C GLY A 491 -11.23 37.49 -3.38
N ALA A 492 -10.36 36.49 -3.43
CA ALA A 492 -10.46 35.27 -4.22
C ALA A 492 -11.54 34.25 -3.82
N TYR A 493 -12.14 34.36 -2.63
CA TYR A 493 -12.87 33.23 -2.02
C TYR A 493 -14.39 33.36 -2.06
N SER A 494 -14.90 34.18 -2.96
CA SER A 494 -16.32 34.38 -3.14
C SER A 494 -16.95 33.15 -3.81
N SER A 495 -17.74 32.40 -3.04
CA SER A 495 -18.42 31.20 -3.52
C SER A 495 -19.89 31.45 -3.84
N PHE A 496 -20.43 30.69 -4.79
CA PHE A 496 -21.87 30.56 -5.00
C PHE A 496 -22.47 29.58 -3.99
N SER A 497 -22.52 30.04 -2.73
CA SER A 497 -23.04 29.32 -1.58
C SER A 497 -23.85 30.27 -0.71
N ALA A 498 -24.96 29.80 -0.14
CA ALA A 498 -25.83 30.63 0.68
C ALA A 498 -25.94 30.09 2.10
N SER A 499 -25.90 31.01 3.07
CA SER A 499 -26.19 30.68 4.47
C SER A 499 -27.68 30.71 4.75
N PHE A 500 -28.17 29.70 5.47
CA PHE A 500 -29.53 29.62 5.97
C PHE A 500 -29.54 29.03 7.39
N THR A 501 -30.69 29.01 8.03
CA THR A 501 -30.89 28.35 9.34
C THR A 501 -31.61 27.03 9.09
N ALA A 502 -30.98 25.92 9.46
CA ALA A 502 -31.55 24.57 9.36
C ALA A 502 -32.67 24.37 10.40
N GLU A 503 -33.42 23.26 10.29
CA GLU A 503 -34.57 22.97 11.15
C GLU A 503 -34.22 22.88 12.64
N ASP A 504 -32.98 22.48 12.96
CA ASP A 504 -32.44 22.38 14.31
C ASP A 504 -31.96 23.74 14.89
N GLY A 505 -32.07 24.83 14.11
CA GLY A 505 -31.61 26.16 14.47
C GLY A 505 -30.14 26.44 14.14
N THR A 506 -29.41 25.47 13.56
CA THR A 506 -28.01 25.63 13.17
C THR A 506 -27.89 26.53 11.94
N ARG A 507 -26.92 27.47 11.96
CA ARG A 507 -26.55 28.26 10.78
C ARG A 507 -25.66 27.40 9.88
N VAL A 508 -26.08 27.14 8.65
CA VAL A 508 -25.37 26.29 7.68
C VAL A 508 -25.15 27.09 6.40
N THR A 509 -24.02 26.87 5.73
CA THR A 509 -23.73 27.43 4.40
C THR A 509 -23.52 26.29 3.43
N LEU A 510 -24.33 26.21 2.37
CA LEU A 510 -24.27 25.14 1.38
C LEU A 510 -24.14 25.69 -0.06
N PRO A 511 -23.62 24.91 -1.01
CA PRO A 511 -23.52 25.34 -2.41
C PRO A 511 -24.89 25.58 -3.04
N CYS A 512 -24.98 26.63 -3.85
CA CYS A 512 -26.20 27.00 -4.55
C CYS A 512 -26.39 26.32 -5.91
N ILE A 513 -25.39 25.56 -6.37
CA ILE A 513 -25.53 24.67 -7.51
C ILE A 513 -26.18 23.35 -7.08
N ARG A 514 -26.97 22.71 -7.94
CA ARG A 514 -27.60 21.41 -7.64
C ARG A 514 -26.54 20.33 -7.34
N PRO A 515 -26.78 19.43 -6.36
CA PRO A 515 -25.89 18.31 -6.06
C PRO A 515 -25.81 17.31 -7.23
N PRO A 516 -24.77 16.46 -7.32
CA PRO A 516 -23.79 16.18 -6.26
C PRO A 516 -22.71 17.25 -6.09
N TRP A 517 -22.32 17.53 -4.84
CA TRP A 517 -21.27 18.50 -4.48
C TRP A 517 -19.90 17.86 -4.25
N GLY A 518 -19.88 16.55 -4.06
CA GLY A 518 -18.68 15.76 -3.86
C GLY A 518 -18.83 14.38 -4.47
N ARG A 519 -17.82 13.95 -5.21
CA ARG A 519 -17.81 12.64 -5.89
C ARG A 519 -16.50 11.91 -5.69
N LEU A 520 -16.55 10.59 -5.74
CA LEU A 520 -15.41 9.68 -5.94
C LEU A 520 -15.61 9.02 -7.31
N LEU A 521 -14.60 9.05 -8.16
CA LEU A 521 -14.64 8.51 -9.52
C LEU A 521 -13.57 7.45 -9.70
N ALA A 522 -13.86 6.45 -10.53
CA ALA A 522 -12.86 5.61 -11.16
C ALA A 522 -12.82 5.92 -12.66
N VAL A 523 -11.63 6.23 -13.15
CA VAL A 523 -11.32 6.38 -14.57
C VAL A 523 -10.53 5.15 -15.00
N ASP A 524 -10.97 4.47 -16.05
CA ASP A 524 -10.16 3.45 -16.70
C ASP A 524 -9.10 4.14 -17.57
N ALA A 525 -7.83 4.10 -17.17
CA ALA A 525 -6.76 4.74 -17.90
C ALA A 525 -6.49 4.10 -19.28
N ASN A 526 -6.94 2.86 -19.51
CA ASN A 526 -6.80 2.16 -20.79
C ASN A 526 -7.72 2.71 -21.88
N SER A 527 -8.94 3.10 -21.50
CA SER A 527 -9.95 3.62 -22.43
C SER A 527 -10.13 5.14 -22.32
N GLY A 528 -9.73 5.73 -21.20
CA GLY A 528 -10.06 7.10 -20.83
C GLY A 528 -11.51 7.27 -20.35
N GLU A 529 -12.29 6.19 -20.20
CA GLU A 529 -13.69 6.30 -19.77
C GLU A 529 -13.83 6.41 -18.24
N ILE A 530 -14.84 7.15 -17.77
CA ILE A 530 -15.24 7.12 -16.36
C ILE A 530 -16.03 5.83 -16.15
N ALA A 531 -15.42 4.86 -15.47
CA ALA A 531 -16.00 3.54 -15.20
C ALA A 531 -17.20 3.63 -14.24
N TRP A 532 -17.04 4.42 -13.17
CA TRP A 532 -18.11 4.74 -12.23
C TRP A 532 -17.84 6.05 -11.49
N ALA A 533 -18.89 6.64 -10.92
CA ALA A 533 -18.79 7.86 -10.12
C ALA A 533 -19.85 7.90 -9.02
N SER A 534 -19.42 7.77 -7.77
CA SER A 534 -20.24 7.72 -6.57
C SER A 534 -20.25 9.06 -5.84
N ASN A 535 -21.32 9.37 -5.10
CA ASN A 535 -21.32 10.52 -4.20
C ASN A 535 -20.32 10.28 -3.07
N LEU A 536 -19.49 11.28 -2.78
CA LEU A 536 -18.55 11.25 -1.67
C LEU A 536 -18.93 12.35 -0.69
N GLY A 537 -19.27 11.95 0.54
CA GLY A 537 -19.77 12.85 1.57
C GLY A 537 -21.30 12.93 1.65
N THR A 538 -21.78 13.44 2.76
CA THR A 538 -23.20 13.68 3.06
C THR A 538 -23.39 15.07 3.66
N THR A 539 -24.62 15.57 3.61
CA THR A 539 -25.03 16.81 4.27
C THR A 539 -26.14 16.51 5.29
N PRO A 540 -25.80 16.08 6.52
CA PRO A 540 -26.78 15.64 7.51
C PRO A 540 -27.81 16.71 7.88
N GLN A 541 -27.46 17.99 7.74
CA GLN A 541 -28.32 19.15 8.06
C GLN A 541 -29.56 19.24 7.15
N LEU A 542 -29.59 18.49 6.04
CA LEU A 542 -30.75 18.40 5.14
C LEU A 542 -31.73 17.28 5.53
N GLY A 543 -31.44 16.53 6.60
CA GLY A 543 -32.22 15.37 7.03
C GLY A 543 -31.90 14.10 6.22
N PRO A 544 -32.27 12.92 6.74
CA PRO A 544 -31.81 11.62 6.22
C PRO A 544 -32.23 11.34 4.77
N GLU A 545 -33.40 11.84 4.34
CA GLU A 545 -33.89 11.63 2.97
C GLU A 545 -33.14 12.44 1.91
N ARG A 546 -32.45 13.52 2.31
CA ARG A 546 -31.77 14.46 1.40
C ARG A 546 -30.29 14.64 1.72
N ALA A 547 -29.75 13.84 2.63
CA ALA A 547 -28.36 13.96 3.05
C ALA A 547 -27.37 13.46 1.99
N ASN A 548 -27.79 12.58 1.06
CA ASN A 548 -26.93 12.04 0.01
C ASN A 548 -26.72 13.04 -1.15
N THR A 549 -26.03 14.13 -0.85
CA THR A 549 -25.73 15.23 -1.77
C THR A 549 -24.28 15.23 -2.25
N GLY A 550 -23.45 14.31 -1.76
CA GLY A 550 -22.01 14.57 -1.68
C GLY A 550 -21.73 15.69 -0.67
N SER A 551 -20.49 15.81 -0.21
CA SER A 551 -20.08 16.98 0.57
C SER A 551 -18.91 17.67 -0.10
N ASN A 552 -18.53 18.85 0.38
CA ASN A 552 -17.43 19.58 -0.24
C ASN A 552 -16.11 18.85 0.05
N ASN A 553 -15.60 18.12 -0.94
CA ASN A 553 -14.35 17.36 -0.87
C ASN A 553 -13.16 18.31 -0.85
N THR A 554 -12.81 18.78 0.34
CA THR A 554 -11.94 19.95 0.42
C THR A 554 -10.47 19.53 0.33
N PHE A 555 -10.05 18.44 1.01
CA PHE A 555 -8.62 18.09 1.19
C PHE A 555 -8.44 16.59 1.47
N GLY A 556 -7.40 15.94 0.94
CA GLY A 556 -7.14 14.50 1.11
C GLY A 556 -7.51 13.67 -0.13
N GLY A 557 -7.09 12.40 -0.16
CA GLY A 557 -7.22 11.55 -1.37
C GLY A 557 -7.36 10.06 -1.05
N PRO A 558 -7.61 9.23 -2.07
CA PRO A 558 -7.85 7.81 -1.89
C PRO A 558 -6.56 6.99 -1.72
N MET A 559 -6.74 5.77 -1.23
CA MET A 559 -5.83 4.62 -1.32
C MET A 559 -6.62 3.42 -1.83
N VAL A 560 -5.98 2.52 -2.56
CA VAL A 560 -6.61 1.28 -3.06
C VAL A 560 -5.84 0.04 -2.60
N THR A 561 -6.54 -1.06 -2.33
CA THR A 561 -5.94 -2.33 -1.86
C THR A 561 -6.15 -3.48 -2.83
N ALA A 562 -5.29 -4.50 -2.76
CA ALA A 562 -5.43 -5.74 -3.52
C ALA A 562 -6.75 -6.47 -3.23
N GLY A 563 -7.28 -6.33 -2.00
CA GLY A 563 -8.60 -6.82 -1.56
C GLY A 563 -9.80 -6.19 -2.26
N GLY A 564 -9.58 -5.26 -3.20
CA GLY A 564 -10.61 -4.70 -4.07
C GLY A 564 -11.37 -3.54 -3.45
N LEU A 565 -10.74 -2.79 -2.54
CA LEU A 565 -11.34 -1.68 -1.80
C LEU A 565 -10.62 -0.36 -2.07
N VAL A 566 -11.39 0.73 -2.08
CA VAL A 566 -10.89 2.11 -2.10
C VAL A 566 -11.26 2.79 -0.79
N PHE A 567 -10.25 3.16 0.01
CA PHE A 567 -10.43 3.85 1.28
C PHE A 567 -10.25 5.36 1.12
N ILE A 568 -11.14 6.16 1.72
CA ILE A 568 -11.07 7.62 1.65
C ILE A 568 -11.82 8.30 2.81
N GLY A 569 -11.23 9.37 3.36
CA GLY A 569 -11.84 10.29 4.32
C GLY A 569 -12.35 11.54 3.59
N ALA A 570 -11.45 12.50 3.36
CA ALA A 570 -11.52 13.67 2.46
C ALA A 570 -12.75 14.61 2.52
N THR A 571 -13.76 14.29 3.34
CA THR A 571 -15.02 14.99 3.46
C THR A 571 -15.14 15.68 4.82
N ASP A 572 -15.82 16.83 4.83
CA ASP A 572 -16.12 17.62 6.02
C ASP A 572 -17.16 16.98 6.95
N ASP A 573 -17.88 15.95 6.49
CA ASP A 573 -18.86 15.21 7.29
C ASP A 573 -18.25 14.21 8.29
N ARG A 574 -16.92 14.15 8.35
CA ARG A 574 -16.13 13.34 9.32
C ARG A 574 -16.25 11.84 9.15
N MET A 575 -16.74 11.36 8.02
CA MET A 575 -16.83 9.93 7.76
C MET A 575 -15.55 9.43 7.08
N PHE A 576 -15.06 8.28 7.52
CA PHE A 576 -14.06 7.49 6.81
C PHE A 576 -14.74 6.30 6.16
N ARG A 577 -14.40 5.99 4.90
CA ARG A 577 -15.19 5.09 4.05
C ARG A 577 -14.35 4.09 3.30
N ALA A 578 -14.96 2.97 2.93
CA ALA A 578 -14.47 2.01 1.96
C ALA A 578 -15.51 1.80 0.85
N PHE A 579 -15.06 1.84 -0.41
CA PHE A 579 -15.86 1.55 -1.59
C PHE A 579 -15.33 0.30 -2.29
N ASP A 580 -16.21 -0.51 -2.91
CA ASP A 580 -15.78 -1.54 -3.87
C ASP A 580 -15.10 -0.86 -5.06
N SER A 581 -13.86 -1.26 -5.34
CA SER A 581 -13.02 -0.65 -6.39
C SER A 581 -13.57 -0.83 -7.81
N ALA A 582 -14.35 -1.88 -8.06
CA ALA A 582 -14.87 -2.19 -9.38
C ALA A 582 -16.21 -1.51 -9.66
N SER A 583 -17.08 -1.35 -8.66
CA SER A 583 -18.44 -0.83 -8.81
C SER A 583 -18.64 0.58 -8.25
N GLY A 584 -17.78 1.02 -7.33
CA GLY A 584 -17.97 2.26 -6.57
C GLY A 584 -19.03 2.17 -5.48
N GLU A 585 -19.50 0.97 -5.12
CA GLU A 585 -20.47 0.77 -4.05
C GLU A 585 -19.84 1.04 -2.67
N LEU A 586 -20.52 1.81 -1.81
CA LEU A 586 -20.10 2.02 -0.43
C LEU A 586 -20.34 0.74 0.38
N VAL A 587 -19.27 0.12 0.87
CA VAL A 587 -19.33 -1.17 1.59
C VAL A 587 -19.04 -1.05 3.08
N TRP A 588 -18.36 0.02 3.51
CA TRP A 588 -18.08 0.29 4.92
C TRP A 588 -17.90 1.78 5.17
N GLN A 589 -18.28 2.25 6.36
CA GLN A 589 -17.97 3.60 6.82
C GLN A 589 -18.02 3.71 8.34
N GLU A 590 -17.28 4.68 8.88
CA GLU A 590 -17.28 5.02 10.30
C GLU A 590 -17.22 6.55 10.49
N GLU A 591 -17.98 7.07 11.47
CA GLU A 591 -17.89 8.48 11.87
C GLU A 591 -16.70 8.72 12.80
N LEU A 592 -15.86 9.69 12.45
CA LEU A 592 -14.70 10.10 13.22
C LEU A 592 -14.98 11.37 14.03
N GLU A 593 -14.14 11.63 15.04
CA GLU A 593 -14.26 12.86 15.83
C GLU A 593 -13.95 14.12 15.00
N TYR A 594 -13.00 14.00 14.05
CA TYR A 594 -12.56 15.03 13.12
C TYR A 594 -12.55 14.49 11.69
N ALA A 595 -12.67 15.39 10.72
CA ALA A 595 -12.53 15.04 9.31
C ALA A 595 -11.09 14.55 9.00
N ALA A 596 -11.00 13.43 8.29
CA ALA A 596 -9.76 12.83 7.82
C ALA A 596 -9.34 13.43 6.47
N ASN A 597 -8.92 14.70 6.50
CA ASN A 597 -8.46 15.46 5.35
C ASN A 597 -6.99 15.15 5.00
N THR A 598 -6.71 13.88 4.73
CA THR A 598 -5.39 13.31 4.46
C THR A 598 -5.51 12.11 3.52
N ILE A 599 -4.40 11.39 3.30
CA ILE A 599 -4.38 10.11 2.60
C ILE A 599 -4.39 9.00 3.65
N PRO A 600 -5.31 8.02 3.57
CA PRO A 600 -5.25 6.84 4.43
C PRO A 600 -4.09 5.93 4.02
N MET A 601 -3.60 5.12 4.95
CA MET A 601 -2.51 4.18 4.71
C MET A 601 -2.88 2.77 5.19
N SER A 602 -2.21 1.76 4.65
CA SER A 602 -2.31 0.39 5.16
C SER A 602 -0.93 -0.25 5.20
N TYR A 603 -0.67 -1.01 6.24
CA TYR A 603 0.62 -1.63 6.54
C TYR A 603 0.43 -2.97 7.24
N LEU A 604 1.50 -3.76 7.33
CA LEU A 604 1.53 -5.01 8.09
C LEU A 604 2.14 -4.75 9.47
N GLY A 605 1.43 -5.14 10.53
CA GLY A 605 2.00 -5.13 11.88
C GLY A 605 3.01 -6.27 12.05
N SER A 606 3.87 -6.16 13.07
CA SER A 606 4.80 -7.24 13.42
C SER A 606 4.11 -8.51 13.95
N ASP A 607 2.80 -8.43 14.23
CA ASP A 607 1.91 -9.55 14.53
C ASP A 607 1.31 -10.20 13.26
N GLY A 608 1.72 -9.76 12.06
CA GLY A 608 1.28 -10.29 10.78
C GLY A 608 -0.13 -9.84 10.36
N ARG A 609 -0.78 -8.93 11.11
CA ARG A 609 -2.10 -8.40 10.77
C ARG A 609 -1.99 -7.19 9.85
N GLN A 610 -2.89 -7.09 8.88
CA GLN A 610 -3.05 -5.88 8.09
C GLN A 610 -3.77 -4.81 8.92
N TYR A 611 -3.16 -3.64 9.00
CA TYR A 611 -3.72 -2.47 9.64
C TYR A 611 -4.12 -1.43 8.59
N LEU A 612 -5.20 -0.72 8.85
CA LEU A 612 -5.66 0.46 8.12
C LEU A 612 -5.55 1.65 9.05
N ALA A 613 -4.95 2.76 8.61
CA ALA A 613 -4.75 3.93 9.46
C ALA A 613 -5.07 5.23 8.75
N VAL A 614 -5.55 6.22 9.51
CA VAL A 614 -5.78 7.57 9.00
C VAL A 614 -5.63 8.62 10.11
N VAL A 615 -5.08 9.79 9.76
CA VAL A 615 -5.04 10.93 10.66
C VAL A 615 -6.31 11.77 10.53
N ALA A 616 -7.02 11.93 11.64
CA ALA A 616 -8.21 12.75 11.78
C ALA A 616 -7.89 14.04 12.57
N ALA A 617 -7.56 15.10 11.84
CA ALA A 617 -7.16 16.40 12.42
C ALA A 617 -7.96 17.60 11.90
N GLY A 618 -8.94 17.38 11.00
CA GLY A 618 -9.74 18.43 10.39
C GLY A 618 -9.08 19.10 9.18
N SER A 619 -9.69 20.17 8.68
CA SER A 619 -9.22 20.94 7.52
C SER A 619 -8.31 22.08 7.97
N GLY A 620 -7.20 22.33 7.27
CA GLY A 620 -6.30 23.47 7.54
C GLY A 620 -6.92 24.86 7.34
N PHE A 621 -8.17 24.95 6.88
CA PHE A 621 -8.88 26.19 6.59
C PHE A 621 -10.11 26.44 7.49
N GLY A 622 -10.49 25.47 8.35
CA GLY A 622 -11.59 25.63 9.31
C GLY A 622 -11.10 26.08 10.70
N PRO A 623 -11.96 26.59 11.59
CA PRO A 623 -11.61 26.75 12.99
C PRO A 623 -11.48 25.38 13.68
N PRO A 624 -10.65 25.24 14.74
CA PRO A 624 -10.61 24.02 15.52
C PRO A 624 -11.98 23.75 16.17
N LEU A 625 -12.32 22.47 16.39
CA LEU A 625 -13.53 22.15 17.13
C LEU A 625 -13.39 22.68 18.56
N MET A 626 -14.35 23.48 19.00
CA MET A 626 -14.35 24.08 20.33
C MET A 626 -15.16 23.24 21.31
N GLY A 627 -14.65 23.13 22.54
CA GLY A 627 -15.33 22.64 23.72
C GLY A 627 -15.51 23.75 24.77
N PRO A 628 -16.12 23.44 25.93
CA PRO A 628 -16.41 24.43 26.97
C PRO A 628 -15.18 25.17 27.54
N GLN A 629 -13.98 24.61 27.37
CA GLN A 629 -12.72 25.13 27.94
C GLN A 629 -11.66 25.54 26.88
N GLY A 630 -11.99 25.54 25.58
CA GLY A 630 -11.04 25.80 24.50
C GLY A 630 -11.16 24.80 23.35
N PRO A 631 -10.17 24.70 22.43
CA PRO A 631 -10.11 23.62 21.44
C PRO A 631 -10.27 22.24 22.09
N ARG A 632 -10.99 21.32 21.45
CA ARG A 632 -11.24 19.98 22.01
C ARG A 632 -9.96 19.17 22.17
N ASN A 633 -8.99 19.36 21.28
CA ASN A 633 -7.72 18.62 21.25
C ASN A 633 -7.90 17.09 21.13
N ASN A 634 -8.92 16.68 20.38
CA ASN A 634 -9.28 15.29 20.18
C ASN A 634 -8.70 14.70 18.88
N GLU A 635 -7.82 15.43 18.19
CA GLU A 635 -7.20 14.96 16.95
C GLU A 635 -6.39 13.69 17.20
N SER A 636 -6.50 12.73 16.30
CA SER A 636 -5.90 11.42 16.47
C SER A 636 -5.45 10.79 15.16
N LEU A 637 -4.43 9.95 15.28
CA LEU A 637 -4.24 8.84 14.37
C LEU A 637 -5.13 7.69 14.84
N ILE A 638 -6.00 7.20 13.96
CA ILE A 638 -6.91 6.10 14.24
C ILE A 638 -6.48 4.91 13.38
N VAL A 639 -6.42 3.74 14.01
CA VAL A 639 -5.98 2.51 13.36
C VAL A 639 -7.00 1.40 13.56
N TRP A 640 -7.35 0.74 12.46
CA TRP A 640 -8.24 -0.41 12.41
C TRP A 640 -7.48 -1.66 11.98
N ALA A 641 -7.97 -2.80 12.42
CA ALA A 641 -7.62 -4.10 11.88
C ALA A 641 -8.82 -5.04 12.08
N LEU A 642 -8.82 -6.17 11.39
CA LEU A 642 -9.69 -7.29 11.76
C LEU A 642 -9.29 -7.73 13.19
N SER A 643 -10.26 -7.91 14.10
CA SER A 643 -10.04 -8.35 15.49
C SER A 643 -9.08 -9.55 15.59
N GLU A 644 -8.37 -9.74 16.71
CA GLU A 644 -7.49 -10.91 16.88
C GLU A 644 -8.24 -12.26 16.71
N GLU A 645 -9.55 -12.29 17.00
CA GLU A 645 -10.40 -13.45 16.72
C GLU A 645 -10.76 -13.62 15.24
N SER A 646 -10.77 -12.55 14.45
CA SER A 646 -10.97 -12.60 12.99
C SER A 646 -9.66 -12.68 12.20
N ALA A 647 -8.54 -12.29 12.80
CA ALA A 647 -7.17 -12.52 12.34
C ALA A 647 -6.63 -13.92 12.71
N GLN A 648 -7.52 -14.87 12.97
CA GLN A 648 -7.16 -16.25 13.23
C GLN A 648 -6.66 -16.90 11.94
N VAL A 649 -5.34 -17.04 11.80
CA VAL A 649 -4.76 -17.97 10.83
C VAL A 649 -5.27 -19.36 11.20
N ARG A 650 -5.96 -20.02 10.26
CA ARG A 650 -6.43 -21.39 10.43
C ARG A 650 -5.43 -22.34 9.78
N THR A 651 -5.10 -23.42 10.47
CA THR A 651 -4.50 -24.58 9.78
C THR A 651 -5.48 -25.08 8.70
N PRO A 652 -5.01 -25.77 7.64
CA PRO A 652 -5.88 -26.44 6.68
C PRO A 652 -6.80 -27.50 7.30
N GLU A 653 -6.48 -27.95 8.52
CA GLU A 653 -7.28 -28.81 9.38
C GLU A 653 -8.25 -28.05 10.32
N GLY A 654 -8.40 -26.75 10.12
CA GLY A 654 -9.39 -25.88 10.78
C GLY A 654 -9.03 -25.42 12.19
N ALA A 655 -7.88 -25.83 12.74
CA ALA A 655 -7.41 -25.40 14.05
C ALA A 655 -7.00 -23.92 14.05
N LEU A 656 -7.32 -23.23 15.14
CA LEU A 656 -7.00 -21.82 15.38
C LEU A 656 -5.55 -21.68 15.84
N LEU A 657 -4.81 -20.77 15.21
CA LEU A 657 -3.42 -20.48 15.54
C LEU A 657 -3.27 -19.12 16.21
N ASP A 658 -2.53 -19.10 17.31
CA ASP A 658 -1.97 -17.92 17.95
C ASP A 658 -0.55 -17.71 17.38
N THR A 659 -0.35 -16.65 16.60
CA THR A 659 0.93 -16.33 15.94
C THR A 659 1.64 -15.15 16.61
N SER A 660 1.30 -14.88 17.87
CA SER A 660 1.85 -13.76 18.63
C SER A 660 3.38 -13.74 18.64
N GLY A 661 3.94 -12.54 18.51
CA GLY A 661 5.40 -12.33 18.48
C GLY A 661 6.13 -12.66 19.79
N ASP A 662 5.41 -12.90 20.89
CA ASP A 662 5.99 -13.36 22.17
C ASP A 662 6.51 -14.81 22.12
N LEU A 663 6.18 -15.56 21.06
CA LEU A 663 6.66 -16.92 20.84
C LEU A 663 8.12 -16.96 20.36
N ALA A 664 8.58 -15.91 19.68
CA ALA A 664 9.89 -15.88 19.03
C ALA A 664 11.00 -15.35 19.96
N TYR A 665 12.23 -15.76 19.67
CA TYR A 665 13.43 -15.16 20.27
C TYR A 665 13.59 -13.71 19.80
N ALA A 666 14.04 -12.81 20.68
CA ALA A 666 14.26 -11.41 20.31
C ALA A 666 15.45 -11.26 19.35
N PRO A 667 15.45 -10.24 18.46
CA PRO A 667 16.60 -9.98 17.59
C PRO A 667 17.90 -9.84 18.39
N GLY A 668 18.93 -10.60 18.00
CA GLY A 668 20.24 -10.62 18.65
C GLY A 668 20.35 -11.48 19.92
N GLU A 669 19.28 -12.17 20.34
CA GLU A 669 19.32 -13.06 21.50
C GLU A 669 20.12 -14.35 21.24
N LEU A 670 20.12 -14.82 19.99
CA LEU A 670 20.83 -16.04 19.56
C LEU A 670 22.12 -15.69 18.83
N SER A 671 23.20 -16.42 19.14
CA SER A 671 24.45 -16.32 18.39
C SER A 671 24.38 -17.03 17.04
N GLU A 672 25.19 -16.57 16.09
CA GLU A 672 25.32 -17.22 14.78
C GLU A 672 25.66 -18.72 14.88
N ALA A 673 26.49 -19.11 15.85
CA ALA A 673 26.80 -20.51 16.11
C ALA A 673 25.54 -21.32 16.48
N GLN A 674 24.66 -20.78 17.32
CA GLN A 674 23.39 -21.43 17.68
C GLN A 674 22.42 -21.53 16.51
N LEU A 675 22.44 -20.55 15.60
CA LEU A 675 21.59 -20.51 14.40
C LEU A 675 22.08 -21.45 13.28
N GLN A 676 23.38 -21.77 13.24
CA GLN A 676 23.96 -22.71 12.27
C GLN A 676 23.85 -24.19 12.67
N GLU A 677 23.59 -24.48 13.96
CA GLU A 677 23.45 -25.86 14.46
C GLU A 677 22.23 -26.60 13.89
N SER A 678 22.29 -27.94 13.85
CA SER A 678 21.15 -28.79 13.50
C SER A 678 20.10 -28.86 14.62
N ASN A 679 18.87 -29.22 14.28
CA ASN A 679 17.76 -29.38 15.24
C ASN A 679 17.80 -30.67 16.07
N ARG A 680 18.80 -31.56 15.88
CA ARG A 680 18.88 -32.85 16.58
C ARG A 680 18.82 -32.75 18.10
N ALA A 681 19.49 -31.75 18.69
CA ALA A 681 19.53 -31.57 20.14
C ALA A 681 18.18 -31.15 20.74
N LEU A 682 17.23 -30.73 19.91
CA LEU A 682 15.90 -30.30 20.34
C LEU A 682 14.94 -31.47 20.53
N TYR A 683 15.23 -32.65 19.97
CA TYR A 683 14.30 -33.77 19.91
C TYR A 683 14.04 -34.35 21.30
N THR A 684 12.76 -34.56 21.65
CA THR A 684 12.34 -35.07 22.96
C THR A 684 11.65 -36.43 22.91
N GLN A 685 11.48 -37.00 21.72
CA GLN A 685 10.84 -38.29 21.49
C GLN A 685 11.77 -39.17 20.67
N ASP A 686 11.86 -40.46 20.97
CA ASP A 686 12.71 -41.44 20.25
C ASP A 686 12.04 -41.96 18.96
N SER A 687 11.35 -41.07 18.23
CA SER A 687 10.73 -41.33 16.93
C SER A 687 10.22 -40.03 16.29
N MET A 688 9.86 -40.11 15.01
CA MET A 688 9.17 -39.03 14.29
C MET A 688 7.75 -39.47 13.96
N ASN A 689 6.77 -38.57 14.11
CA ASN A 689 5.39 -38.85 13.74
C ASN A 689 5.17 -38.51 12.26
N VAL A 690 4.21 -39.18 11.63
CA VAL A 690 3.86 -38.99 10.22
C VAL A 690 2.43 -38.49 10.12
N PHE A 691 2.22 -37.39 9.42
CA PHE A 691 0.89 -36.93 9.04
C PHE A 691 0.51 -37.55 7.72
N ARG A 692 -0.69 -38.12 7.65
CA ARG A 692 -1.31 -38.62 6.42
C ARG A 692 -2.64 -37.92 6.24
N ARG A 693 -2.70 -37.03 5.25
CA ARG A 693 -3.87 -36.20 4.93
C ARG A 693 -4.61 -36.77 3.72
N PHE A 694 -5.94 -36.78 3.76
CA PHE A 694 -6.75 -37.38 2.68
C PHE A 694 -8.09 -36.68 2.49
N PRO A 695 -8.73 -36.86 1.31
CA PRO A 695 -10.07 -36.35 1.07
C PRO A 695 -11.09 -36.87 2.09
N ARG A 696 -12.02 -36.02 2.52
CA ARG A 696 -12.95 -36.33 3.62
C ARG A 696 -13.86 -37.53 3.29
N GLU A 697 -14.15 -37.74 2.01
CA GLU A 697 -15.06 -38.76 1.50
C GLU A 697 -14.59 -40.18 1.81
N VAL A 698 -13.27 -40.38 1.96
CA VAL A 698 -12.67 -41.71 2.20
C VAL A 698 -12.31 -41.95 3.66
N THR A 699 -12.76 -41.11 4.59
CA THR A 699 -12.38 -41.19 6.01
C THR A 699 -12.65 -42.56 6.63
N ALA A 700 -13.85 -43.13 6.45
CA ALA A 700 -14.20 -44.43 7.03
C ALA A 700 -13.32 -45.56 6.48
N ASP A 701 -12.96 -45.49 5.20
CA ASP A 701 -12.09 -46.47 4.54
C ASP A 701 -10.64 -46.33 5.01
N MET A 702 -10.15 -45.11 5.16
CA MET A 702 -8.82 -44.82 5.71
C MET A 702 -8.67 -45.34 7.14
N VAL A 703 -9.66 -45.07 8.00
CA VAL A 703 -9.65 -45.58 9.38
C VAL A 703 -9.61 -47.10 9.38
N ARG A 704 -10.54 -47.76 8.67
CA ARG A 704 -10.59 -49.22 8.57
C ARG A 704 -9.25 -49.80 8.06
N PHE A 705 -8.65 -49.17 7.06
CA PHE A 705 -7.38 -49.62 6.50
C PHE A 705 -6.24 -49.58 7.54
N TYR A 706 -6.05 -48.46 8.24
CA TYR A 706 -4.93 -48.31 9.17
C TYR A 706 -5.19 -49.00 10.52
N THR A 707 -6.41 -49.01 11.05
CA THR A 707 -6.71 -49.56 12.39
C THR A 707 -7.16 -51.00 12.39
N GLU A 708 -7.71 -51.53 11.29
CA GLU A 708 -8.19 -52.92 11.22
C GLU A 708 -7.30 -53.78 10.32
N ALA A 709 -7.01 -53.33 9.09
CA ALA A 709 -6.24 -54.14 8.13
C ALA A 709 -4.73 -54.17 8.47
N LEU A 710 -4.12 -53.00 8.66
CA LEU A 710 -2.77 -52.90 9.21
C LEU A 710 -2.75 -53.17 10.73
N ALA A 711 -3.92 -53.10 11.37
CA ALA A 711 -4.09 -53.27 12.80
C ALA A 711 -3.18 -52.38 13.65
N LEU A 712 -2.86 -51.15 13.21
CA LEU A 712 -2.02 -50.25 14.01
C LEU A 712 -2.73 -49.91 15.34
N ARG A 713 -1.94 -49.69 16.40
CA ARG A 713 -2.47 -49.42 17.74
C ARG A 713 -3.31 -48.14 17.74
N SER A 714 -4.61 -48.24 17.91
CA SER A 714 -5.49 -47.06 17.99
C SER A 714 -5.22 -46.25 19.27
N LEU A 715 -5.08 -44.94 19.12
CA LEU A 715 -4.89 -43.99 20.23
C LEU A 715 -6.09 -43.05 20.34
N ASN A 716 -6.17 -42.32 21.46
CA ASN A 716 -7.24 -41.34 21.66
C ASN A 716 -7.18 -40.25 20.59
N PRO A 717 -8.24 -40.08 19.78
CA PRO A 717 -8.26 -39.07 18.72
C PRO A 717 -8.28 -37.65 19.28
N ILE A 718 -7.80 -36.69 18.49
CA ILE A 718 -7.80 -35.26 18.85
C ILE A 718 -8.93 -34.56 18.09
N GLN A 719 -9.80 -33.85 18.82
CA GLN A 719 -10.84 -33.03 18.21
C GLN A 719 -10.25 -31.66 17.83
N LEU A 720 -10.11 -31.39 16.53
CA LEU A 720 -9.50 -30.15 16.03
C LEU A 720 -10.52 -29.00 15.92
N THR A 721 -11.75 -29.32 15.52
CA THR A 721 -12.88 -28.37 15.45
C THR A 721 -14.17 -29.08 15.86
N SER A 722 -15.31 -28.38 15.90
CA SER A 722 -16.62 -29.01 16.13
C SER A 722 -17.01 -30.07 15.08
N THR A 723 -16.33 -30.09 13.92
CA THR A 723 -16.67 -30.98 12.79
C THR A 723 -15.50 -31.81 12.27
N GLN A 724 -14.29 -31.63 12.82
CA GLN A 724 -13.07 -32.29 12.38
C GLN A 724 -12.34 -32.97 13.54
N GLN A 725 -11.98 -34.23 13.31
CA GLN A 725 -11.28 -35.09 14.25
C GLN A 725 -10.06 -35.69 13.57
N MET A 726 -8.91 -35.63 14.25
CA MET A 726 -7.67 -36.27 13.84
C MET A 726 -7.55 -37.61 14.55
N ILE A 727 -7.36 -38.66 13.77
CA ILE A 727 -7.28 -40.03 14.27
C ILE A 727 -5.81 -40.40 14.42
N LEU A 728 -5.46 -40.92 15.58
CA LEU A 728 -4.09 -41.21 15.94
C LEU A 728 -3.89 -42.73 16.00
N THR A 729 -2.87 -43.22 15.31
CA THR A 729 -2.42 -44.61 15.42
C THR A 729 -0.98 -44.64 15.88
N GLY A 730 -0.63 -45.51 16.81
CA GLY A 730 0.72 -45.69 17.31
C GLY A 730 1.53 -46.61 16.41
N VAL A 731 2.80 -46.26 16.22
CA VAL A 731 3.83 -47.05 15.52
C VAL A 731 5.13 -46.94 16.32
N GLY A 732 5.37 -47.93 17.17
CA GLY A 732 6.39 -47.85 18.22
C GLY A 732 6.08 -46.74 19.22
N SER A 733 7.08 -45.92 19.54
CA SER A 733 6.93 -44.69 20.31
C SER A 733 6.31 -43.54 19.50
N GLY A 734 6.22 -43.69 18.17
CA GLY A 734 5.72 -42.69 17.24
C GLY A 734 4.24 -42.85 16.88
N GLN A 735 3.77 -42.00 15.96
CA GLN A 735 2.38 -41.97 15.51
C GLN A 735 2.27 -41.82 13.99
N VAL A 736 1.27 -42.47 13.40
CA VAL A 736 0.68 -42.08 12.11
C VAL A 736 -0.64 -41.36 12.40
N LYS A 737 -0.69 -40.08 12.03
CA LYS A 737 -1.78 -39.14 12.27
C LYS A 737 -2.62 -38.99 11.02
N LEU A 738 -3.83 -39.51 11.07
CA LEU A 738 -4.79 -39.50 9.98
C LEU A 738 -5.66 -38.25 10.09
N SER A 739 -5.63 -37.39 9.06
CA SER A 739 -6.42 -36.17 9.02
C SER A 739 -7.21 -36.05 7.72
N ALA A 740 -8.54 -35.92 7.85
CA ALA A 740 -9.41 -35.58 6.74
C ALA A 740 -9.46 -34.06 6.58
N GLY A 741 -8.95 -33.49 5.47
CA GLY A 741 -8.82 -32.03 5.28
C GLY A 741 -9.27 -31.52 3.90
N GLN A 742 -9.41 -30.20 3.74
CA GLN A 742 -9.70 -29.55 2.44
C GLN A 742 -8.41 -29.40 1.60
N GLN A 743 -8.54 -29.45 0.26
CA GLN A 743 -7.38 -29.39 -0.64
C GLN A 743 -6.70 -28.01 -0.70
N GLY A 744 -7.42 -26.90 -0.53
CA GLY A 744 -6.83 -25.54 -0.54
C GLY A 744 -5.83 -25.33 -1.70
N ASP A 745 -4.69 -24.68 -1.42
CA ASP A 745 -3.58 -24.49 -2.37
C ASP A 745 -2.60 -25.68 -2.40
N ARG A 746 -2.86 -26.76 -1.67
CA ARG A 746 -1.97 -27.93 -1.58
C ARG A 746 -2.26 -28.93 -2.71
N SER A 747 -1.19 -29.49 -3.28
CA SER A 747 -1.29 -30.56 -4.29
C SER A 747 -1.33 -31.93 -3.62
N TYR A 748 -2.37 -32.73 -3.92
CA TYR A 748 -2.44 -34.16 -3.55
C TYR A 748 -2.14 -35.03 -4.78
N ASP A 749 -0.99 -34.82 -5.42
CA ASP A 749 -0.62 -35.53 -6.65
C ASP A 749 0.21 -36.79 -6.35
N LEU A 750 -0.49 -37.88 -6.04
CA LEU A 750 0.08 -39.21 -5.87
C LEU A 750 0.11 -40.02 -7.18
N SER A 751 -0.13 -39.39 -8.34
CA SER A 751 -0.09 -40.08 -9.63
C SER A 751 1.32 -40.62 -9.92
N GLY A 752 1.39 -41.73 -10.66
CA GLY A 752 2.66 -42.40 -10.98
C GLY A 752 3.34 -43.14 -9.81
N GLY A 753 2.77 -43.14 -8.59
CA GLY A 753 3.25 -43.93 -7.47
C GLY A 753 4.63 -43.50 -6.95
N VAL A 754 5.50 -44.46 -6.63
CA VAL A 754 6.80 -44.22 -5.95
C VAL A 754 7.74 -43.30 -6.73
N THR A 755 7.69 -43.34 -8.05
CA THR A 755 8.58 -42.59 -8.95
C THR A 755 7.86 -41.53 -9.78
N GLY A 756 6.57 -41.29 -9.50
CA GLY A 756 5.72 -40.40 -10.28
C GLY A 756 5.99 -38.90 -10.12
N GLY A 757 6.66 -38.50 -9.04
CA GLY A 757 7.07 -37.12 -8.80
C GLY A 757 7.68 -36.91 -7.41
N THR A 758 7.83 -35.66 -6.96
CA THR A 758 8.47 -35.32 -5.67
C THR A 758 7.48 -35.36 -4.50
N GLY A 759 7.97 -35.47 -3.27
CA GLY A 759 7.16 -35.53 -2.05
C GLY A 759 7.20 -36.88 -1.33
N ILE A 760 6.34 -37.07 -0.32
CA ILE A 760 6.23 -38.37 0.37
C ILE A 760 5.44 -39.34 -0.52
N ARG A 761 6.09 -40.42 -0.97
CA ARG A 761 5.52 -41.35 -1.95
C ARG A 761 5.12 -42.70 -1.41
N TYR A 762 5.67 -43.11 -0.28
CA TYR A 762 5.23 -44.33 0.39
C TYR A 762 5.48 -44.33 1.89
N LEU A 763 4.68 -45.10 2.63
CA LEU A 763 4.96 -45.47 4.02
C LEU A 763 5.33 -46.95 4.10
N ARG A 764 6.25 -47.28 4.99
CA ARG A 764 6.69 -48.66 5.25
C ARG A 764 6.36 -49.07 6.67
N PHE A 765 5.73 -50.22 6.81
CA PHE A 765 5.42 -50.86 8.09
C PHE A 765 6.04 -52.25 8.16
N THR A 766 6.41 -52.69 9.37
CA THR A 766 7.05 -53.99 9.59
C THR A 766 6.18 -54.91 10.43
N PHE A 767 6.11 -56.18 10.04
CA PHE A 767 5.31 -57.18 10.72
C PHE A 767 6.06 -58.51 10.85
N PRO A 768 5.72 -59.36 11.83
CA PRO A 768 6.41 -60.62 12.04
C PRO A 768 5.98 -61.73 11.08
N ASP A 769 4.75 -61.70 10.56
CA ASP A 769 4.16 -62.82 9.81
C ASP A 769 3.25 -62.35 8.66
N ALA A 770 3.53 -62.86 7.45
CA ALA A 770 2.79 -62.52 6.23
C ALA A 770 1.34 -63.04 6.23
N GLY A 771 1.10 -64.22 6.80
CA GLY A 771 -0.21 -64.86 6.86
C GLY A 771 -1.16 -64.11 7.77
N VAL A 772 -0.68 -63.69 8.95
CA VAL A 772 -1.47 -62.89 9.90
C VAL A 772 -1.91 -61.56 9.27
N VAL A 773 -1.01 -60.87 8.56
CA VAL A 773 -1.35 -59.64 7.84
C VAL A 773 -2.39 -59.92 6.75
N ALA A 774 -2.21 -60.98 5.96
CA ALA A 774 -3.16 -61.35 4.91
C ALA A 774 -4.57 -61.66 5.45
N GLU A 775 -4.66 -62.36 6.58
CA GLU A 775 -5.94 -62.66 7.25
C GLU A 775 -6.66 -61.38 7.72
N ARG A 776 -5.92 -60.40 8.26
CA ARG A 776 -6.48 -59.11 8.70
C ARG A 776 -7.06 -58.29 7.56
N PHE A 777 -6.36 -58.24 6.42
CA PHE A 777 -6.86 -57.56 5.24
C PHE A 777 -8.17 -58.17 4.75
N VAL A 778 -8.25 -59.50 4.68
CA VAL A 778 -9.49 -60.20 4.29
C VAL A 778 -10.61 -59.94 5.30
N ALA A 779 -10.30 -59.96 6.60
CA ALA A 779 -11.27 -59.68 7.67
C ALA A 779 -11.81 -58.24 7.60
N ALA A 780 -10.98 -57.26 7.24
CA ALA A 780 -11.36 -55.85 7.03
C ALA A 780 -12.07 -55.60 5.68
N GLY A 781 -12.34 -56.65 4.90
CA GLY A 781 -13.01 -56.56 3.59
C GLY A 781 -12.11 -56.03 2.46
N LEU A 782 -10.80 -56.14 2.60
CA LEU A 782 -9.80 -55.71 1.62
C LEU A 782 -9.09 -56.90 0.96
N PRO A 783 -8.50 -56.73 -0.24
CA PRO A 783 -7.69 -57.78 -0.86
C PRO A 783 -6.47 -58.15 -0.02
N ALA A 784 -6.18 -59.46 0.09
CA ALA A 784 -4.98 -59.94 0.77
C ALA A 784 -3.69 -59.44 0.06
N PRO A 785 -2.73 -58.84 0.80
CA PRO A 785 -1.45 -58.40 0.22
C PRO A 785 -0.71 -59.56 -0.44
N GLN A 786 -0.12 -59.29 -1.60
CA GLN A 786 0.69 -60.26 -2.34
C GLN A 786 2.15 -60.07 -1.98
N PHE A 787 2.71 -61.01 -1.20
CA PHE A 787 4.09 -60.96 -0.76
C PHE A 787 5.04 -61.55 -1.80
N VAL A 788 6.13 -60.83 -2.08
CA VAL A 788 7.28 -61.30 -2.86
C VAL A 788 8.46 -61.54 -1.92
N THR A 789 9.17 -62.64 -2.11
CA THR A 789 10.41 -62.93 -1.35
C THR A 789 11.59 -62.26 -2.04
N LEU A 790 12.31 -61.41 -1.32
CA LEU A 790 13.51 -60.72 -1.78
C LEU A 790 14.75 -61.62 -1.68
N ALA A 791 15.85 -61.18 -2.31
CA ALA A 791 17.09 -61.95 -2.38
C ALA A 791 17.75 -62.21 -1.00
N ASP A 792 17.46 -61.37 0.00
CA ASP A 792 17.91 -61.52 1.38
C ASP A 792 17.01 -62.42 2.24
N GLY A 793 15.96 -63.00 1.64
CA GLY A 793 14.98 -63.86 2.31
C GLY A 793 13.86 -63.11 3.03
N SER A 794 13.87 -61.77 3.06
CA SER A 794 12.74 -60.98 3.57
C SER A 794 11.56 -61.07 2.61
N GLN A 795 10.34 -60.89 3.12
CA GLN A 795 9.14 -60.81 2.29
C GLN A 795 8.59 -59.40 2.31
N VAL A 796 8.18 -58.88 1.16
CA VAL A 796 7.58 -57.55 1.05
C VAL A 796 6.31 -57.60 0.22
N ALA A 797 5.34 -56.76 0.55
CA ALA A 797 4.16 -56.50 -0.26
C ALA A 797 4.00 -55.00 -0.47
N THR A 798 3.57 -54.61 -1.67
CA THR A 798 3.26 -53.22 -2.00
C THR A 798 1.78 -53.12 -2.35
N LEU A 799 1.11 -52.17 -1.72
CA LEU A 799 -0.30 -51.87 -1.97
C LEU A 799 -0.55 -50.38 -1.84
N THR A 800 -1.80 -49.95 -1.97
CA THR A 800 -2.18 -48.53 -1.93
C THR A 800 -3.25 -48.33 -0.86
N ASP A 801 -3.12 -47.27 -0.07
CA ASP A 801 -4.18 -46.87 0.84
C ASP A 801 -5.40 -46.31 0.08
N PRO A 802 -6.59 -46.21 0.72
CA PRO A 802 -7.80 -45.72 0.05
C PRO A 802 -7.70 -44.32 -0.58
N ALA A 803 -6.69 -43.53 -0.20
CA ALA A 803 -6.45 -42.19 -0.71
C ALA A 803 -5.23 -42.11 -1.66
N GLY A 804 -4.73 -43.26 -2.15
CA GLY A 804 -3.75 -43.31 -3.23
C GLY A 804 -2.27 -43.39 -2.82
N LEU A 805 -1.92 -43.39 -1.52
CA LEU A 805 -0.52 -43.46 -1.10
C LEU A 805 -0.03 -44.91 -1.09
N THR A 806 1.20 -45.13 -1.56
CA THR A 806 1.79 -46.47 -1.57
C THR A 806 2.16 -46.91 -0.15
N ILE A 807 1.83 -48.15 0.20
CA ILE A 807 2.17 -48.78 1.49
C ILE A 807 3.03 -50.02 1.21
N GLU A 808 4.24 -50.01 1.77
CA GLU A 808 5.19 -51.12 1.76
C GLU A 808 5.08 -51.89 3.09
N ILE A 809 4.64 -53.14 3.02
CA ILE A 809 4.63 -54.05 4.17
C ILE A 809 5.88 -54.92 4.07
N ALA A 810 6.74 -54.89 5.08
CA ALA A 810 7.92 -55.74 5.16
C ALA A 810 7.80 -56.76 6.29
N ILE A 811 8.09 -58.02 5.99
CA ILE A 811 8.09 -59.11 6.98
C ILE A 811 9.51 -59.30 7.49
N LEU A 812 9.69 -59.05 8.79
CA LEU A 812 10.97 -59.18 9.47
C LEU A 812 10.80 -60.14 10.66
N PRO A 813 11.49 -61.29 10.65
CA PRO A 813 11.47 -62.21 11.78
C PRO A 813 11.96 -61.53 13.06
N GLY A 814 11.11 -61.47 14.09
CA GLY A 814 11.39 -60.79 15.36
C GLY A 814 10.84 -59.36 15.46
N ALA A 815 10.18 -58.85 14.42
CA ALA A 815 9.39 -57.62 14.50
C ALA A 815 8.22 -57.76 15.46
N SER A 816 7.80 -56.64 16.03
CA SER A 816 6.58 -56.55 16.83
C SER A 816 5.36 -56.61 15.91
N ASP A 817 4.32 -57.31 16.34
CA ASP A 817 3.04 -57.26 15.65
C ASP A 817 2.45 -55.83 15.75
N HIS A 818 1.57 -55.42 14.83
CA HIS A 818 0.97 -54.08 14.79
C HIS A 818 1.92 -52.91 14.44
N SER A 819 3.10 -53.19 13.86
CA SER A 819 4.13 -52.20 13.49
C SER A 819 4.65 -51.37 14.67
N ASP A 820 4.80 -52.00 15.82
CA ASP A 820 5.37 -51.39 17.03
C ASP A 820 6.90 -51.14 16.95
N ASP A 821 7.54 -51.39 15.81
CA ASP A 821 8.97 -51.11 15.59
C ASP A 821 9.22 -49.76 14.87
N GLY A 822 8.18 -48.93 14.70
CA GLY A 822 8.25 -47.62 14.07
C GLY A 822 7.71 -47.58 12.63
N VAL A 823 8.11 -46.55 11.87
CA VAL A 823 7.62 -46.29 10.51
C VAL A 823 8.76 -45.88 9.58
N GLY A 824 8.70 -46.37 8.34
CA GLY A 824 9.54 -45.88 7.25
C GLY A 824 8.78 -44.89 6.37
N VAL A 825 9.43 -43.82 5.91
CA VAL A 825 8.82 -42.82 5.02
C VAL A 825 9.69 -42.69 3.78
N GLY A 826 9.13 -42.94 2.60
CA GLY A 826 9.79 -42.77 1.32
C GLY A 826 9.56 -41.38 0.75
N ILE A 827 10.63 -40.62 0.54
CA ILE A 827 10.56 -39.23 0.03
C ILE A 827 11.27 -39.17 -1.31
N ALA A 828 10.50 -38.88 -2.35
CA ALA A 828 11.02 -38.63 -3.69
C ALA A 828 11.51 -37.18 -3.78
N VAL A 829 12.75 -36.98 -4.20
CA VAL A 829 13.39 -35.65 -4.25
C VAL A 829 13.86 -35.32 -5.65
N SER A 830 13.79 -34.04 -6.03
CA SER A 830 14.26 -33.57 -7.35
C SER A 830 15.79 -33.40 -7.39
N ASP A 831 16.39 -33.02 -6.26
CA ASP A 831 17.84 -32.90 -6.06
C ASP A 831 18.25 -33.61 -4.76
N LEU A 832 18.82 -34.80 -4.92
CA LEU A 832 19.25 -35.62 -3.80
C LEU A 832 20.37 -34.97 -2.99
N ALA A 833 21.28 -34.20 -3.59
CA ALA A 833 22.39 -33.58 -2.86
C ALA A 833 21.86 -32.49 -1.90
N THR A 834 20.97 -31.64 -2.40
CA THR A 834 20.36 -30.57 -1.62
C THR A 834 19.49 -31.12 -0.49
N SER A 835 18.63 -32.10 -0.77
CA SER A 835 17.75 -32.70 0.25
C SER A 835 18.54 -33.49 1.31
N ARG A 836 19.65 -34.15 0.94
CA ARG A 836 20.55 -34.80 1.93
C ARG A 836 21.17 -33.79 2.90
N VAL A 837 21.59 -32.61 2.42
CA VAL A 837 22.10 -31.52 3.28
C VAL A 837 21.01 -31.03 4.22
N PHE A 838 19.78 -30.83 3.73
CA PHE A 838 18.66 -30.42 4.57
C PHE A 838 18.40 -31.42 5.70
N TYR A 839 18.22 -32.71 5.37
CA TYR A 839 17.89 -33.73 6.37
C TYR A 839 19.06 -34.04 7.33
N ARG A 840 20.32 -33.93 6.88
CA ARG A 840 21.49 -34.13 7.75
C ARG A 840 21.79 -32.90 8.62
N ASP A 841 21.89 -31.73 8.00
CA ASP A 841 22.53 -30.56 8.63
C ASP A 841 21.51 -29.58 9.22
N PHE A 842 20.27 -29.53 8.71
CA PHE A 842 19.20 -28.72 9.29
C PHE A 842 18.33 -29.54 10.23
N VAL A 843 17.73 -30.61 9.73
CA VAL A 843 16.85 -31.49 10.53
C VAL A 843 17.66 -32.22 11.60
N GLY A 844 18.81 -32.79 11.25
CA GLY A 844 19.72 -33.45 12.21
C GLY A 844 19.59 -34.97 12.28
N LEU A 845 19.29 -35.62 11.16
CA LEU A 845 19.10 -37.08 11.08
C LEU A 845 20.40 -37.84 10.79
N ASP A 846 20.46 -39.09 11.26
CA ASP A 846 21.62 -39.95 11.09
C ASP A 846 21.60 -40.58 9.69
N GLU A 847 22.51 -40.12 8.82
CA GLU A 847 22.64 -40.62 7.45
C GLU A 847 23.30 -42.00 7.42
N GLY A 848 22.68 -42.96 6.73
CA GLY A 848 23.20 -44.33 6.56
C GLY A 848 23.60 -44.68 5.12
N ALA A 849 24.06 -45.92 4.93
CA ALA A 849 24.46 -46.41 3.62
C ALA A 849 23.25 -46.63 2.69
N ALA A 850 23.40 -46.24 1.42
CA ALA A 850 22.38 -46.44 0.41
C ALA A 850 22.08 -47.93 0.17
N SER A 851 20.85 -48.25 -0.20
CA SER A 851 20.41 -49.62 -0.47
C SER A 851 19.41 -49.69 -1.63
N GLU A 852 19.52 -50.73 -2.45
CA GLU A 852 18.61 -50.97 -3.57
C GLU A 852 17.25 -51.53 -3.08
N ALA A 853 16.14 -50.93 -3.53
CA ALA A 853 14.79 -51.43 -3.32
C ALA A 853 14.20 -51.88 -4.65
N THR A 854 14.67 -53.03 -5.14
CA THR A 854 14.36 -53.50 -6.50
C THR A 854 12.86 -53.70 -6.77
N HIS A 855 12.06 -54.02 -5.75
CA HIS A 855 10.60 -54.15 -5.88
C HIS A 855 9.86 -52.80 -6.00
N LEU A 856 10.49 -51.71 -5.55
CA LEU A 856 9.99 -50.34 -5.72
C LEU A 856 10.64 -49.62 -6.91
N GLY A 857 11.74 -50.18 -7.46
CA GLY A 857 12.47 -49.60 -8.58
C GLY A 857 13.31 -48.37 -8.22
N VAL A 858 13.76 -48.25 -6.96
CA VAL A 858 14.50 -47.07 -6.46
C VAL A 858 15.73 -47.45 -5.64
N THR A 859 16.74 -46.58 -5.64
CA THR A 859 17.86 -46.60 -4.69
C THR A 859 17.51 -45.69 -3.51
N ARG A 860 17.52 -46.25 -2.29
CA ARG A 860 17.13 -45.53 -1.07
C ARG A 860 18.33 -45.04 -0.28
N HIS A 861 18.27 -43.81 0.21
CA HIS A 861 19.25 -43.19 1.11
C HIS A 861 18.63 -42.97 2.49
N PRO A 862 19.00 -43.76 3.52
CA PRO A 862 18.37 -43.67 4.84
C PRO A 862 18.85 -42.48 5.67
N PHE A 863 17.89 -41.81 6.32
CA PHE A 863 18.07 -40.82 7.36
C PHE A 863 17.26 -41.25 8.57
N ARG A 864 17.95 -41.57 9.67
CA ARG A 864 17.34 -42.22 10.84
C ARG A 864 17.24 -41.30 12.03
N HIS A 865 16.14 -41.42 12.73
CA HIS A 865 16.01 -40.99 14.12
C HIS A 865 15.29 -42.08 14.91
N ALA A 866 16.08 -42.86 15.65
CA ALA A 866 15.63 -44.00 16.44
C ALA A 866 14.71 -44.95 15.62
N GLU A 867 13.42 -45.02 15.95
CA GLU A 867 12.45 -45.95 15.35
C GLU A 867 11.92 -45.49 13.97
N THR A 868 12.13 -44.24 13.58
CA THR A 868 11.67 -43.72 12.27
C THR A 868 12.83 -43.59 11.29
N THR A 869 12.63 -44.08 10.06
CA THR A 869 13.60 -43.92 8.96
C THR A 869 12.97 -43.20 7.77
N LEU A 870 13.55 -42.08 7.37
CA LEU A 870 13.27 -41.46 6.08
C LEU A 870 14.17 -42.08 5.02
N TRP A 871 13.62 -42.42 3.87
CA TRP A 871 14.33 -42.99 2.73
C TRP A 871 14.20 -42.03 1.57
N LEU A 872 15.26 -41.26 1.31
CA LEU A 872 15.28 -40.36 0.15
C LEU A 872 15.61 -41.17 -1.10
N HIS A 873 14.94 -40.87 -2.21
CA HIS A 873 15.28 -41.40 -3.53
C HIS A 873 15.07 -40.33 -4.60
N GLU A 874 15.95 -40.29 -5.59
CA GLU A 874 15.95 -39.26 -6.63
C GLU A 874 14.99 -39.62 -7.77
N VAL A 875 14.18 -38.65 -8.21
CA VAL A 875 13.32 -38.77 -9.39
C VAL A 875 13.65 -37.75 -10.50
N GLY A 876 14.52 -36.78 -10.19
CA GLY A 876 14.94 -35.71 -11.09
C GLY A 876 13.97 -34.52 -11.13
N PRO A 877 14.37 -33.41 -11.79
CA PRO A 877 13.56 -32.18 -11.83
C PRO A 877 12.40 -32.25 -12.83
N GLY A 878 11.35 -31.45 -12.60
CA GLY A 878 10.26 -31.23 -13.55
C GLY A 878 9.09 -32.21 -13.48
N LEU A 879 9.07 -33.11 -12.51
CA LEU A 879 7.92 -33.96 -12.19
C LEU A 879 6.97 -33.24 -11.21
N PRO A 880 5.67 -33.61 -11.18
CA PRO A 880 4.71 -32.97 -10.27
C PRO A 880 5.06 -33.23 -8.79
N GLY A 881 4.86 -32.22 -7.95
CA GLY A 881 5.06 -32.31 -6.51
C GLY A 881 3.79 -32.69 -5.75
N ASP A 882 3.93 -33.59 -4.77
CA ASP A 882 2.94 -33.80 -3.71
C ASP A 882 3.39 -33.04 -2.46
N THR A 883 2.81 -31.86 -2.26
CA THR A 883 3.13 -30.97 -1.14
C THR A 883 2.12 -31.09 0.01
N GLY A 884 1.04 -31.86 -0.18
CA GLY A 884 -0.10 -31.84 0.73
C GLY A 884 -0.46 -33.17 1.38
N SER A 885 -0.25 -34.30 0.70
CA SER A 885 -0.88 -35.56 1.12
C SER A 885 -0.30 -36.15 2.41
N SER A 886 0.93 -35.77 2.76
CA SER A 886 1.63 -36.26 3.95
C SER A 886 2.64 -35.22 4.48
N GLY A 887 3.13 -35.41 5.70
CA GLY A 887 4.19 -34.60 6.30
C GLY A 887 4.87 -35.30 7.47
N ILE A 888 5.98 -34.76 7.95
CA ILE A 888 6.76 -35.34 9.05
C ILE A 888 6.72 -34.40 10.24
N GLN A 889 6.50 -34.94 11.43
CA GLN A 889 6.55 -34.20 12.68
C GLN A 889 7.72 -34.64 13.56
N TYR A 890 8.44 -33.64 14.05
CA TYR A 890 9.50 -33.75 15.04
C TYR A 890 9.00 -33.17 16.35
N VAL A 891 9.03 -33.95 17.43
CA VAL A 891 8.66 -33.46 18.76
C VAL A 891 9.89 -32.88 19.43
N VAL A 892 9.84 -31.58 19.74
CA VAL A 892 10.97 -30.80 20.21
C VAL A 892 10.72 -30.14 21.57
N ASN A 893 11.79 -29.76 22.27
CA ASN A 893 11.69 -28.96 23.49
C ASN A 893 11.58 -27.45 23.21
N ASP A 894 11.93 -27.00 22.01
CA ASP A 894 11.97 -25.59 21.62
C ASP A 894 11.65 -25.42 20.12
N ALA A 895 10.41 -25.09 19.81
CA ALA A 895 9.98 -24.84 18.42
C ALA A 895 10.43 -23.47 17.92
N ALA A 896 10.62 -22.50 18.82
CA ALA A 896 11.05 -21.15 18.47
C ALA A 896 12.48 -21.14 17.95
N LEU A 897 13.36 -21.94 18.54
CA LEU A 897 14.74 -22.08 18.06
C LEU A 897 14.81 -22.78 16.70
N ALA A 898 13.94 -23.77 16.46
CA ALA A 898 13.83 -24.40 15.14
C ALA A 898 13.35 -23.40 14.07
N ALA A 899 12.41 -22.52 14.42
CA ALA A 899 11.95 -21.43 13.55
C ALA A 899 13.07 -20.42 13.25
N ALA A 900 13.78 -19.94 14.28
CA ALA A 900 14.89 -18.99 14.13
C ALA A 900 16.03 -19.56 13.26
N ARG A 901 16.36 -20.84 13.43
CA ARG A 901 17.33 -21.53 12.57
C ARG A 901 16.86 -21.65 11.12
N GLY A 902 15.55 -21.90 10.93
CA GLY A 902 14.95 -21.98 9.59
C GLY A 902 15.06 -20.66 8.85
N ASP A 903 14.64 -19.57 9.51
CA ASP A 903 14.70 -18.21 8.99
C ASP A 903 16.13 -17.79 8.61
N TYR A 904 17.07 -17.93 9.55
CA TYR A 904 18.48 -17.57 9.33
C TYR A 904 19.13 -18.39 8.19
N ARG A 905 18.68 -19.62 7.94
CA ARG A 905 19.22 -20.50 6.89
C ARG A 905 18.42 -20.46 5.59
N GLY A 906 17.41 -19.59 5.48
CA GLY A 906 16.57 -19.46 4.29
C GLY A 906 15.72 -20.70 3.98
N VAL A 907 15.30 -21.44 5.01
CA VAL A 907 14.37 -22.56 4.86
C VAL A 907 12.96 -22.00 4.65
N ALA A 908 12.28 -22.44 3.60
CA ALA A 908 10.94 -21.96 3.28
C ALA A 908 9.94 -22.28 4.41
N VAL A 909 9.19 -21.27 4.84
CA VAL A 909 8.18 -21.40 5.89
C VAL A 909 6.83 -21.71 5.26
N GLU A 910 6.21 -22.82 5.67
CA GLU A 910 4.84 -23.18 5.27
C GLU A 910 3.80 -22.57 6.22
N THR A 911 4.02 -22.74 7.53
CA THR A 911 3.22 -22.11 8.59
C THR A 911 4.20 -21.48 9.59
N PRO A 912 4.10 -20.18 9.88
CA PRO A 912 5.01 -19.50 10.80
C PRO A 912 4.89 -20.05 12.22
N LEU A 913 5.83 -19.68 13.09
CA LEU A 913 5.80 -20.05 14.51
C LEU A 913 4.45 -19.66 15.13
N ASN A 914 3.81 -20.64 15.76
CA ASN A 914 2.45 -20.48 16.29
C ASN A 914 2.22 -21.35 17.53
N ARG A 915 1.18 -21.03 18.29
CA ARG A 915 0.63 -21.84 19.37
C ARG A 915 -0.79 -22.27 18.97
N LEU A 916 -1.15 -23.54 19.12
CA LEU A 916 -2.53 -23.98 18.83
C LEU A 916 -3.45 -23.60 19.98
N THR A 917 -4.43 -22.74 19.74
CA THR A 917 -5.35 -22.28 20.79
C THR A 917 -6.16 -23.44 21.36
N GLY A 918 -6.11 -23.64 22.68
CA GLY A 918 -6.76 -24.77 23.37
C GLY A 918 -5.91 -26.04 23.47
N PHE A 919 -4.72 -26.06 22.86
CA PHE A 919 -3.72 -27.11 23.01
C PHE A 919 -2.43 -26.51 23.57
N ASP A 920 -1.79 -27.18 24.53
CA ASP A 920 -0.48 -26.76 25.04
C ASP A 920 0.60 -27.21 24.04
N LEU A 921 0.63 -26.57 22.87
CA LEU A 921 1.38 -26.98 21.68
C LEU A 921 1.86 -25.74 20.91
N THR A 922 3.18 -25.55 20.82
CA THR A 922 3.83 -24.50 20.02
C THR A 922 4.52 -25.14 18.83
N THR A 923 4.45 -24.55 17.65
CA THR A 923 4.83 -25.23 16.41
C THR A 923 5.33 -24.32 15.31
N VAL A 924 6.17 -24.85 14.42
CA VAL A 924 6.55 -24.22 13.14
C VAL A 924 6.56 -25.28 12.04
N TRP A 925 6.12 -24.91 10.84
CA TRP A 925 6.01 -25.82 9.70
C TRP A 925 6.92 -25.29 8.59
N LEU A 926 7.94 -26.07 8.26
CA LEU A 926 8.98 -25.69 7.32
C LEU A 926 8.98 -26.66 6.14
N ASN A 927 9.25 -26.17 4.94
CA ASN A 927 9.35 -27.01 3.76
C ASN A 927 10.78 -27.48 3.54
N ASP A 928 10.93 -28.75 3.16
CA ASP A 928 12.16 -29.20 2.54
C ASP A 928 12.30 -28.59 1.12
N PRO A 929 13.44 -28.81 0.41
CA PRO A 929 13.66 -28.27 -0.92
C PRO A 929 12.61 -28.65 -1.98
N ASP A 930 11.84 -29.72 -1.75
CA ASP A 930 10.83 -30.25 -2.66
C ASP A 930 9.39 -29.94 -2.19
N GLY A 931 9.23 -29.15 -1.12
CA GLY A 931 7.92 -28.75 -0.59
C GLY A 931 7.27 -29.75 0.36
N VAL A 932 8.03 -30.72 0.92
CA VAL A 932 7.52 -31.63 1.95
C VAL A 932 7.48 -30.90 3.30
N THR A 933 6.30 -30.92 3.93
CA THR A 933 6.12 -30.37 5.27
C THR A 933 6.97 -31.09 6.31
N ASN A 934 7.84 -30.33 6.98
CA ASN A 934 8.61 -30.69 8.17
C ASN A 934 8.14 -29.85 9.35
N TYR A 935 7.41 -30.49 10.25
CA TYR A 935 6.65 -29.86 11.34
C TYR A 935 7.35 -30.05 12.68
N PHE A 936 7.88 -28.98 13.26
CA PHE A 936 8.55 -29.00 14.56
C PHE A 936 7.54 -28.59 15.63
N ALA A 937 7.25 -29.49 16.57
CA ALA A 937 6.18 -29.35 17.54
C ALA A 937 6.72 -29.44 18.97
N GLN A 938 6.64 -28.34 19.70
CA GLN A 938 6.92 -28.26 21.12
C GLN A 938 5.66 -28.53 21.93
N VAL A 939 5.67 -29.66 22.63
CA VAL A 939 4.50 -30.15 23.37
C VAL A 939 4.62 -29.80 24.85
N GLY A 940 3.77 -28.89 25.32
CA GLY A 940 3.73 -28.48 26.72
C GLY A 940 3.18 -29.56 27.67
N PRO A 941 3.36 -29.38 29.00
CA PRO A 941 3.06 -30.39 30.02
C PRO A 941 1.62 -30.89 30.05
N ASN A 942 0.67 -30.16 29.48
CA ASN A 942 -0.74 -30.53 29.50
C ASN A 942 -1.19 -31.37 28.28
N SER A 943 -0.34 -31.54 27.27
CA SER A 943 -0.69 -32.17 25.98
C SER A 943 -0.25 -33.65 25.88
N ARG A 944 -0.76 -34.50 26.78
CA ARG A 944 -0.35 -35.94 26.89
C ARG A 944 -0.48 -36.73 25.58
N THR A 945 -1.56 -36.54 24.82
CA THR A 945 -1.84 -37.24 23.55
C THR A 945 -0.82 -36.92 22.45
N ALA A 946 -0.25 -35.70 22.46
CA ALA A 946 0.74 -35.28 21.48
C ALA A 946 2.16 -35.81 21.78
N ARG A 947 2.40 -36.33 23.00
CA ARG A 947 3.68 -36.94 23.43
C ARG A 947 3.75 -38.46 23.20
N GLY A 948 2.67 -39.07 22.72
CA GLY A 948 2.55 -40.54 22.70
C GLY A 948 2.40 -41.17 24.11
N GLU A 949 2.21 -40.37 25.16
CA GLU A 949 1.97 -40.83 26.52
C GLU A 949 0.48 -41.17 26.69
N ASN A 950 0.07 -42.37 26.27
CA ASN A 950 -1.16 -43.03 26.73
C ASN A 950 -1.00 -44.54 26.72
#